data_AF-A0A3L8SWI6-F1
#
_entry.id   AF-A0A3L8SWI6-F1
#
_cell.length_a   1.000
_cell.length_b   1.000
_cell.length_c   1.000
_cell.angle_alpha   90.00
_cell.angle_beta   90.00
_cell.angle_gamma   90.00
#
_symmetry.space_group_name_H-M   'P 1'
#
loop_
_entity.id
_entity.type
_entity.pdbx_description
1 polymer ?
#
loop_
_entity_poly.entity_id
_entity_poly.type
_entity_poly.pdbx_seq_one_letter_code
_entity_poly.pdbx_strand_id
1 'polypeptide(L)'
;MDFRGKKYERGSNWSDPEVVELLQLWADESVQIELESCLRNQHVFNRIAEVLREKGIHRTGDQCREKIKKMKLEYRRIKDNSKAPRGGRTWKFYEVMDRVLTSRPALAYGSLSGSMMAQQVLQGGMVESYHHQFTSSALPFGHSQHPELMEIKCEEVNSDDHSLTPEPPQAMSYQQGSPEEQEMERAFLERAQNDSPISRVEIPIETSVSPSGFSEPNMANSSRIQNVVPRPGFSALHRLRKKRKGQRMRDPLDDLLLKTLTSQRAMEERFLQMEERRFQRDLDVEERRMQLEQRRFELEREHEFRMFNVFAQMLSILKQSHSGSSSPVAMPQGLDFSQALSEIEGMGGRGSNVQEMRVRPLAKRRVDMHSFCNPSSFQRSPYLSARGNFANVFQGSTEEGYKAYHADKYDEDKNPNGIINFGTSENKLCFDLMSKRLTQADMNLMDPSLLQYPDWKGHLFLREEVARFLTYYCKAPAPLKAENVIVLNGCGSLFSALATVLCDPGEAILIATPFYGGITQSVFLYGNVKLVYVYLDSKITGTSTRPFQLTVEKLEKALQDARAEGVTVRALILLNPQNPLGDIYSLSELRDYLEFAKRHELHVIVDEIYMLSVFDESATFHSVLGMDRLPDPQRTHVMWGITKDFAVSGIRFGTLYTENQDVVNAVASLCYFHGVCGPIQHKVAQLLRDRDWINQVYLRANHARLKAAHTYVTDELKTLGVPFLNRNAGFFVWIDFRKYLKTGTFEEELLLWKRFLDNKVLVSCGKAFECSEPGWFRIIFADKSHRLQLGMQRIRKVLEEREQEILAEEKEQPCQSDQDGKADSTDEVIFVSRHQDNTSASSSSLGDLIGLLQQQMRSSDWLQKNTAEQFAQEKPEIYDVFSKLVGKQ
;
A
#
# COMPACT_ATOMS: atom_id res chain seq x y z
N MET A 1 -68.12 9.81 -22.62
CA MET A 1 -68.33 8.41 -23.02
C MET A 1 -67.27 7.55 -22.33
N ASP A 2 -67.54 6.27 -22.11
CA ASP A 2 -66.59 5.35 -21.47
C ASP A 2 -65.35 5.08 -22.34
N PHE A 3 -64.21 4.88 -21.69
CA PHE A 3 -63.19 3.92 -22.11
C PHE A 3 -62.50 3.28 -20.89
N ARG A 4 -63.29 2.57 -20.08
CA ARG A 4 -62.72 1.56 -19.18
C ARG A 4 -62.07 0.45 -20.00
N GLY A 5 -60.83 0.09 -19.69
CA GLY A 5 -60.25 -1.18 -20.14
C GLY A 5 -59.23 -1.14 -21.28
N LYS A 6 -58.10 -0.47 -21.05
CA LYS A 6 -56.80 -1.03 -21.46
C LYS A 6 -56.01 -1.36 -20.20
N LYS A 7 -55.56 -2.61 -20.08
CA LYS A 7 -54.65 -3.03 -18.99
C LYS A 7 -53.30 -2.34 -19.21
N TYR A 8 -52.68 -1.84 -18.15
CA TYR A 8 -51.25 -1.52 -18.18
C TYR A 8 -50.48 -2.84 -18.25
N GLU A 9 -50.08 -3.25 -19.46
CA GLU A 9 -49.36 -4.50 -19.66
C GLU A 9 -47.98 -4.44 -19.00
N ARG A 10 -47.64 -5.48 -18.23
CA ARG A 10 -46.28 -5.67 -17.68
C ARG A 10 -45.34 -6.20 -18.78
N GLY A 11 -45.16 -5.38 -19.82
CA GLY A 11 -44.35 -5.65 -20.99
C GLY A 11 -44.18 -4.37 -21.78
N SER A 12 -43.09 -3.63 -21.52
CA SER A 12 -42.88 -2.29 -22.08
C SER A 12 -42.38 -2.36 -23.54
N ASN A 13 -43.27 -2.79 -24.43
CA ASN A 13 -43.10 -2.64 -25.87
C ASN A 13 -43.24 -1.15 -26.20
N TRP A 14 -42.11 -0.50 -26.46
CA TRP A 14 -42.04 0.83 -27.07
C TRP A 14 -41.98 0.66 -28.58
N SER A 15 -42.93 1.25 -29.30
CA SER A 15 -42.86 1.38 -30.75
C SER A 15 -41.81 2.42 -31.17
N ASP A 16 -41.26 2.30 -32.38
CA ASP A 16 -40.20 3.21 -32.83
C ASP A 16 -40.58 4.71 -32.80
N PRO A 17 -41.80 5.14 -33.17
CA PRO A 17 -42.20 6.54 -33.05
C PRO A 17 -42.19 7.05 -31.61
N GLU A 18 -42.60 6.24 -30.63
CA GLU A 18 -42.53 6.62 -29.21
C GLU A 18 -41.08 6.76 -28.72
N VAL A 19 -40.15 6.00 -29.31
CA VAL A 19 -38.72 6.12 -29.00
C VAL A 19 -38.12 7.37 -29.63
N VAL A 20 -38.51 7.72 -30.87
CA VAL A 20 -38.09 8.97 -31.52
C VAL A 20 -38.57 10.18 -30.71
N GLU A 21 -39.84 10.20 -30.31
CA GLU A 21 -40.41 11.28 -29.49
C GLU A 21 -39.77 11.40 -28.10
N LEU A 22 -39.56 10.27 -27.41
CA LEU A 22 -38.81 10.26 -26.15
C LEU A 22 -37.38 10.77 -26.34
N LEU A 23 -36.70 10.39 -27.43
CA LEU A 23 -35.34 10.85 -27.72
C LEU A 23 -35.29 12.34 -28.08
N GLN A 24 -36.27 12.87 -28.81
CA GLN A 24 -36.32 14.30 -29.13
C GLN A 24 -36.50 15.15 -27.87
N LEU A 25 -37.46 14.79 -27.01
CA LEU A 25 -37.69 15.49 -25.74
C LEU A 25 -36.53 15.29 -24.75
N TRP A 26 -35.83 14.15 -24.81
CA TRP A 26 -34.62 13.96 -24.02
C TRP A 26 -33.41 14.74 -24.59
N ALA A 27 -33.29 14.86 -25.91
CA ALA A 27 -32.18 15.54 -26.60
C ALA A 27 -32.23 17.07 -26.55
N ASP A 28 -33.32 17.66 -26.04
CA ASP A 28 -33.46 19.09 -25.83
C ASP A 28 -32.36 19.63 -24.90
N GLU A 29 -31.73 20.74 -25.30
CA GLU A 29 -30.61 21.36 -24.58
C GLU A 29 -31.02 21.82 -23.18
N SER A 30 -32.25 22.35 -23.03
CA SER A 30 -32.79 22.74 -21.73
C SER A 30 -32.97 21.53 -20.80
N VAL A 31 -33.37 20.39 -21.36
CA VAL A 31 -33.51 19.12 -20.63
C VAL A 31 -32.17 18.51 -20.28
N GLN A 32 -31.15 18.57 -21.15
CA GLN A 32 -29.80 18.13 -20.76
C GLN A 32 -29.22 18.99 -19.63
N ILE A 33 -29.38 20.32 -19.69
CA ILE A 33 -28.92 21.23 -18.63
C ILE A 33 -29.65 20.92 -17.30
N GLU A 34 -30.97 20.78 -17.30
CA GLU A 34 -31.77 20.43 -16.10
C GLU A 34 -31.38 19.06 -15.52
N LEU A 35 -31.06 18.08 -16.38
CA LEU A 35 -30.58 16.75 -15.98
C LEU A 35 -29.15 16.75 -15.41
N GLU A 36 -28.30 17.72 -15.78
CA GLU A 36 -26.92 17.86 -15.28
C GLU A 36 -26.85 18.75 -14.03
N SER A 37 -27.73 19.75 -13.89
CA SER A 37 -27.77 20.65 -12.73
C SER A 37 -28.41 20.05 -11.48
N CYS A 38 -29.02 18.85 -11.54
CA CYS A 38 -29.85 18.33 -10.45
C CYS A 38 -29.66 16.83 -10.13
N LEU A 39 -29.19 16.57 -8.89
CA LEU A 39 -28.98 15.21 -8.34
C LEU A 39 -30.27 14.35 -8.24
N ARG A 40 -31.47 14.95 -8.30
CA ARG A 40 -32.77 14.27 -8.21
C ARG A 40 -33.63 14.47 -9.47
N ASN A 41 -33.12 14.04 -10.62
CA ASN A 41 -33.71 14.23 -11.95
C ASN A 41 -35.10 13.59 -12.25
N GLN A 42 -35.81 13.02 -11.26
CA GLN A 42 -37.11 12.39 -11.49
C GLN A 42 -38.19 13.39 -11.97
N HIS A 43 -38.12 14.65 -11.53
CA HIS A 43 -39.06 15.70 -11.96
C HIS A 43 -38.95 15.96 -13.47
N VAL A 44 -37.74 15.98 -14.02
CA VAL A 44 -37.50 16.13 -15.47
C VAL A 44 -38.12 14.97 -16.26
N PHE A 45 -37.93 13.73 -15.80
CA PHE A 45 -38.54 12.56 -16.45
C PHE A 45 -40.07 12.53 -16.33
N ASN A 46 -40.63 13.04 -15.23
CA ASN A 46 -42.08 13.25 -15.13
C ASN A 46 -42.57 14.29 -16.14
N ARG A 47 -41.90 15.46 -16.24
CA ARG A 47 -42.20 16.52 -17.22
C ARG A 47 -42.16 16.00 -18.66
N ILE A 48 -41.13 15.22 -19.03
CA ILE A 48 -41.05 14.54 -20.34
C ILE A 48 -42.25 13.61 -20.57
N ALA A 49 -42.67 12.85 -19.54
CA ALA A 49 -43.83 11.97 -19.62
C ALA A 49 -45.17 12.73 -19.78
N GLU A 50 -45.26 13.96 -19.28
CA GLU A 50 -46.45 14.81 -19.47
C GLU A 50 -46.54 15.36 -20.90
N VAL A 51 -45.42 15.81 -21.49
CA VAL A 51 -45.38 16.23 -22.91
C VAL A 51 -45.60 15.04 -23.85
N LEU A 52 -45.09 13.85 -23.53
CA LEU A 52 -45.42 12.62 -24.25
C LEU A 52 -46.92 12.30 -24.18
N ARG A 53 -47.54 12.45 -23.00
CA ARG A 53 -48.98 12.25 -22.79
C ARG A 53 -49.84 13.21 -23.63
N GLU A 54 -49.41 14.46 -23.81
CA GLU A 54 -50.05 15.43 -24.71
C GLU A 54 -49.96 15.00 -26.19
N LYS A 55 -48.83 14.40 -26.59
CA LYS A 55 -48.66 13.74 -27.89
C LYS A 55 -49.36 12.36 -28.01
N GLY A 56 -50.21 11.99 -27.04
CA GLY A 56 -50.94 10.71 -27.01
C GLY A 56 -50.12 9.48 -26.57
N ILE A 57 -48.87 9.69 -26.14
CA ILE A 57 -47.92 8.64 -25.75
C ILE A 57 -48.00 8.45 -24.22
N HIS A 58 -48.90 7.58 -23.78
CA HIS A 58 -49.17 7.33 -22.35
C HIS A 58 -48.08 6.47 -21.68
N ARG A 59 -47.00 7.12 -21.24
CA ARG A 59 -45.88 6.51 -20.49
C ARG A 59 -45.67 7.25 -19.16
N THR A 60 -45.03 6.61 -18.18
CA THR A 60 -44.66 7.27 -16.89
C THR A 60 -43.22 7.77 -16.90
N GLY A 61 -42.87 8.68 -15.99
CA GLY A 61 -41.49 9.17 -15.85
C GLY A 61 -40.48 8.04 -15.63
N ASP A 62 -40.81 7.04 -14.81
CA ASP A 62 -39.98 5.85 -14.60
C ASP A 62 -39.77 5.03 -15.87
N GLN A 63 -40.82 4.88 -16.69
CA GLN A 63 -40.73 4.17 -17.97
C GLN A 63 -39.83 4.93 -18.95
N CYS A 64 -39.95 6.25 -19.02
CA CYS A 64 -39.08 7.11 -19.82
C CYS A 64 -37.62 7.01 -19.36
N ARG A 65 -37.38 7.13 -18.05
CA ARG A 65 -36.06 7.05 -17.41
C ARG A 65 -35.38 5.70 -17.64
N GLU A 66 -36.07 4.57 -17.39
CA GLU A 66 -35.51 3.24 -17.63
C GLU A 66 -35.35 2.91 -19.13
N LYS A 67 -36.17 3.49 -20.02
CA LYS A 67 -35.97 3.40 -21.47
C LYS A 67 -34.70 4.11 -21.92
N ILE A 68 -34.50 5.37 -21.52
CA ILE A 68 -33.25 6.13 -21.78
C ILE A 68 -32.03 5.40 -21.19
N LYS A 69 -32.12 4.91 -19.95
CA LYS A 69 -31.04 4.14 -19.29
C LYS A 69 -30.66 2.87 -20.08
N LYS A 70 -31.63 2.11 -20.59
CA LYS A 70 -31.38 0.94 -21.46
C LYS A 70 -30.74 1.36 -22.78
N MET A 71 -31.15 2.48 -23.37
CA MET A 71 -30.57 3.00 -24.61
C MET A 71 -29.14 3.53 -24.43
N LYS A 72 -28.82 4.17 -23.30
CA LYS A 72 -27.45 4.53 -22.91
C LYS A 72 -26.55 3.30 -22.70
N LEU A 73 -27.10 2.18 -22.23
CA LEU A 73 -26.36 0.92 -22.10
C LEU A 73 -26.09 0.26 -23.46
N GLU A 74 -27.08 0.21 -24.35
CA GLU A 74 -26.94 -0.35 -25.70
C GLU A 74 -25.96 0.45 -26.56
N TYR A 75 -26.04 1.78 -26.49
CA TYR A 75 -25.09 2.70 -27.13
C TYR A 75 -23.63 2.39 -26.72
N ARG A 76 -23.36 2.22 -25.43
CA ARG A 76 -22.02 1.83 -24.95
C ARG A 76 -21.60 0.48 -25.50
N ARG A 77 -22.43 -0.57 -25.38
CA ARG A 77 -22.13 -1.90 -25.94
C ARG A 77 -21.74 -1.84 -27.42
N ILE A 78 -22.40 -0.99 -28.22
CA ILE A 78 -22.10 -0.84 -29.64
C ILE A 78 -20.77 -0.09 -29.84
N LYS A 79 -20.55 1.01 -29.11
CA LYS A 79 -19.34 1.86 -29.20
C LYS A 79 -18.08 1.15 -28.72
N ASP A 80 -18.19 0.37 -27.65
CA ASP A 80 -17.07 -0.37 -27.05
C ASP A 80 -16.61 -1.55 -27.94
N ASN A 81 -17.52 -2.11 -28.76
CA ASN A 81 -17.24 -3.22 -29.68
C ASN A 81 -16.81 -2.76 -31.09
N SER A 82 -16.96 -1.48 -31.45
CA SER A 82 -16.82 -1.04 -32.85
C SER A 82 -15.37 -0.76 -33.29
N LYS A 83 -14.56 -1.82 -33.44
CA LYS A 83 -13.60 -1.85 -34.56
C LYS A 83 -14.39 -2.18 -35.83
N ALA A 84 -14.33 -1.30 -36.83
CA ALA A 84 -15.33 -1.17 -37.88
C ALA A 84 -15.68 -2.48 -38.63
N PRO A 85 -16.92 -3.00 -38.50
CA PRO A 85 -17.43 -4.06 -39.37
C PRO A 85 -17.79 -3.48 -40.75
N ARG A 86 -17.16 -4.00 -41.81
CA ARG A 86 -17.63 -3.72 -43.18
C ARG A 86 -18.95 -4.47 -43.42
N GLY A 87 -20.08 -3.77 -43.31
CA GLY A 87 -21.39 -4.30 -43.75
C GLY A 87 -22.56 -4.12 -42.78
N GLY A 88 -23.15 -2.92 -42.79
CA GLY A 88 -24.61 -2.79 -42.83
C GLY A 88 -25.46 -3.33 -41.68
N ARG A 89 -25.36 -2.73 -40.48
CA ARG A 89 -26.51 -2.38 -39.63
C ARG A 89 -26.08 -1.45 -38.50
N THR A 90 -26.10 -0.13 -38.77
CA THR A 90 -26.10 0.86 -37.69
C THR A 90 -27.37 0.69 -36.87
N TRP A 91 -27.26 0.79 -35.54
CA TRP A 91 -28.45 0.83 -34.69
C TRP A 91 -29.18 2.15 -34.96
N LYS A 92 -30.47 2.09 -35.31
CA LYS A 92 -31.25 3.23 -35.83
C LYS A 92 -31.40 4.45 -34.92
N PHE A 93 -30.92 4.37 -33.67
CA PHE A 93 -30.87 5.47 -32.70
C PHE A 93 -29.43 5.91 -32.37
N TYR A 94 -28.42 5.28 -32.97
CA TYR A 94 -27.00 5.49 -32.65
C TYR A 94 -26.56 6.93 -32.91
N GLU A 95 -26.94 7.54 -34.04
CA GLU A 95 -26.52 8.91 -34.38
C GLU A 95 -27.13 9.96 -33.43
N VAL A 96 -28.39 9.78 -33.02
CA VAL A 96 -29.05 10.65 -32.04
C VAL A 96 -28.41 10.47 -30.65
N MET A 97 -28.18 9.21 -30.24
CA MET A 97 -27.55 8.88 -28.96
C MET A 97 -26.08 9.32 -28.90
N ASP A 98 -25.32 9.21 -30.00
CA ASP A 98 -23.96 9.72 -30.07
C ASP A 98 -23.99 11.24 -30.01
N ARG A 99 -24.77 11.92 -30.89
CA ARG A 99 -24.85 13.39 -30.91
C ARG A 99 -25.11 13.97 -29.51
N VAL A 100 -26.09 13.46 -28.75
CA VAL A 100 -26.40 13.97 -27.40
C VAL A 100 -25.30 13.63 -26.36
N LEU A 101 -24.54 12.54 -26.55
CA LEU A 101 -23.50 12.11 -25.62
C LEU A 101 -22.08 12.56 -26.00
N THR A 102 -21.85 13.05 -27.22
CA THR A 102 -20.56 13.55 -27.72
C THR A 102 -20.56 15.05 -28.02
N SER A 103 -21.70 15.66 -28.35
CA SER A 103 -21.83 17.12 -28.57
C SER A 103 -21.93 17.87 -27.24
N ARG A 104 -20.84 17.87 -26.47
CA ARG A 104 -20.70 18.70 -25.26
C ARG A 104 -19.75 19.87 -25.53
N PRO A 105 -20.24 21.11 -25.68
CA PRO A 105 -19.39 22.30 -25.59
C PRO A 105 -18.72 22.35 -24.21
N ALA A 106 -17.45 22.75 -24.17
CA ALA A 106 -16.81 23.05 -22.90
C ALA A 106 -17.40 24.36 -22.35
N LEU A 107 -18.04 24.32 -21.18
CA LEU A 107 -18.52 25.51 -20.47
C LEU A 107 -17.35 26.36 -19.99
N ALA A 108 -16.90 27.27 -20.85
CA ALA A 108 -15.87 28.26 -20.54
C ALA A 108 -16.43 29.33 -19.61
N TYR A 109 -16.37 29.09 -18.30
CA TYR A 109 -16.60 30.14 -17.31
C TYR A 109 -15.49 31.19 -17.42
N GLY A 110 -15.85 32.39 -17.87
CA GLY A 110 -14.94 33.51 -18.03
C GLY A 110 -14.38 34.00 -16.69
N SER A 111 -13.09 34.35 -16.68
CA SER A 111 -12.41 34.82 -15.48
C SER A 111 -12.93 36.20 -15.03
N LEU A 112 -13.50 36.26 -13.83
CA LEU A 112 -13.71 37.50 -13.08
C LEU A 112 -12.59 37.66 -12.03
N SER A 113 -11.44 38.15 -12.49
CA SER A 113 -10.33 38.51 -11.61
C SER A 113 -10.64 39.84 -10.89
N GLY A 114 -11.11 39.73 -9.64
CA GLY A 114 -11.33 40.88 -8.77
C GLY A 114 -10.05 41.29 -8.04
N SER A 115 -9.26 42.19 -8.63
CA SER A 115 -8.16 42.87 -7.93
C SER A 115 -8.62 44.24 -7.42
N MET A 116 -8.39 44.52 -6.14
CA MET A 116 -8.71 45.81 -5.54
C MET A 116 -7.52 46.77 -5.63
N MET A 117 -7.71 47.95 -6.22
CA MET A 117 -6.91 49.15 -5.92
C MET A 117 -7.74 50.44 -6.03
N ALA A 118 -7.21 51.52 -5.47
CA ALA A 118 -7.96 52.69 -5.03
C ALA A 118 -8.45 53.64 -6.15
N GLN A 119 -9.72 54.06 -6.01
CA GLN A 119 -10.21 55.45 -5.95
C GLN A 119 -9.62 56.57 -6.84
N GLN A 120 -10.56 57.34 -7.42
CA GLN A 120 -10.50 58.75 -7.91
C GLN A 120 -10.06 59.07 -9.36
N VAL A 121 -11.09 59.41 -10.16
CA VAL A 121 -11.20 60.57 -11.08
C VAL A 121 -10.15 60.76 -12.18
N LEU A 122 -10.59 60.56 -13.44
CA LEU A 122 -10.65 61.65 -14.43
C LEU A 122 -11.59 61.32 -15.61
N GLN A 123 -11.91 62.32 -16.42
CA GLN A 123 -12.91 62.25 -17.50
C GLN A 123 -12.28 62.15 -18.90
N GLY A 124 -12.89 61.32 -19.75
CA GLY A 124 -13.34 61.78 -21.07
C GLY A 124 -12.34 61.78 -22.24
N GLY A 125 -12.94 61.78 -23.43
CA GLY A 125 -12.27 61.82 -24.72
C GLY A 125 -11.73 60.45 -25.20
N MET A 126 -11.85 60.03 -26.46
CA MET A 126 -12.64 60.39 -27.65
C MET A 126 -11.94 59.68 -28.81
N VAL A 127 -12.67 59.23 -29.85
CA VAL A 127 -12.20 59.24 -31.28
C VAL A 127 -11.02 58.28 -31.63
N GLU A 128 -10.96 57.54 -32.75
CA GLU A 128 -11.82 57.20 -33.91
C GLU A 128 -11.11 56.04 -34.67
N SER A 129 -11.66 55.26 -35.61
CA SER A 129 -13.05 54.90 -35.98
C SER A 129 -13.05 53.82 -37.10
N TYR A 130 -14.25 53.48 -37.62
CA TYR A 130 -14.58 53.06 -39.01
C TYR A 130 -13.72 51.96 -39.72
N HIS A 131 -14.26 50.93 -40.40
CA HIS A 131 -15.63 50.44 -40.64
C HIS A 131 -15.53 49.03 -41.35
N HIS A 132 -16.52 48.35 -41.94
CA HIS A 132 -17.93 48.61 -42.31
C HIS A 132 -18.70 47.27 -42.49
N GLN A 133 -20.03 47.27 -42.32
CA GLN A 133 -21.05 46.47 -43.06
C GLN A 133 -21.03 44.91 -43.05
N PHE A 134 -22.16 44.18 -43.20
CA PHE A 134 -23.55 44.54 -43.55
C PHE A 134 -24.63 43.86 -42.63
N THR A 135 -25.87 44.35 -42.75
CA THR A 135 -27.17 44.02 -42.09
C THR A 135 -27.65 42.56 -42.20
N SER A 136 -28.53 41.97 -41.36
CA SER A 136 -29.59 42.41 -40.39
C SER A 136 -31.04 42.59 -40.92
N SER A 137 -32.04 42.49 -40.02
CA SER A 137 -33.53 42.61 -40.14
C SER A 137 -34.37 41.30 -40.39
N ALA A 138 -35.58 41.08 -39.83
CA ALA A 138 -36.32 41.79 -38.74
C ALA A 138 -37.59 41.05 -38.18
N LEU A 139 -37.82 41.18 -36.85
CA LEU A 139 -39.10 41.47 -36.10
C LEU A 139 -40.28 40.43 -36.11
N PRO A 140 -41.37 40.59 -35.28
CA PRO A 140 -41.78 41.67 -34.34
C PRO A 140 -42.30 41.32 -32.90
N PHE A 141 -42.14 42.28 -31.95
CA PHE A 141 -42.96 42.73 -30.77
C PHE A 141 -43.76 41.75 -29.84
N GLY A 142 -44.02 42.05 -28.53
CA GLY A 142 -43.82 43.28 -27.72
C GLY A 142 -44.07 43.11 -26.18
N HIS A 143 -44.17 44.23 -25.43
CA HIS A 143 -44.19 44.34 -23.93
C HIS A 143 -45.50 43.88 -23.22
N SER A 144 -45.69 43.82 -21.89
CA SER A 144 -45.03 44.37 -20.66
C SER A 144 -45.24 43.40 -19.44
N GLN A 145 -45.15 43.66 -18.11
CA GLN A 145 -45.09 44.85 -17.22
C GLN A 145 -44.55 44.45 -15.79
N HIS A 146 -44.55 45.36 -14.79
CA HIS A 146 -44.21 45.12 -13.36
C HIS A 146 -45.04 46.06 -12.44
N PRO A 147 -45.54 45.62 -11.26
CA PRO A 147 -45.04 46.02 -9.92
C PRO A 147 -45.29 44.92 -8.83
N GLU A 148 -45.31 45.14 -7.50
CA GLU A 148 -44.26 45.60 -6.55
C GLU A 148 -44.76 45.44 -5.07
N LEU A 149 -43.87 45.07 -4.12
CA LEU A 149 -43.89 45.25 -2.62
C LEU A 149 -44.93 44.62 -1.65
N MET A 150 -44.40 44.27 -0.44
CA MET A 150 -44.99 44.13 0.93
C MET A 150 -46.03 43.02 1.25
N GLU A 151 -46.26 42.59 2.52
CA GLU A 151 -45.42 42.31 3.73
C GLU A 151 -46.29 41.56 4.80
N ILE A 152 -45.84 41.48 6.07
CA ILE A 152 -46.56 41.13 7.33
C ILE A 152 -46.72 39.64 7.78
N LYS A 153 -45.92 39.31 8.80
CA LYS A 153 -46.10 38.52 10.07
C LYS A 153 -47.18 37.41 10.27
N CYS A 154 -46.81 36.49 11.16
CA CYS A 154 -47.63 35.44 11.79
C CYS A 154 -48.42 35.93 13.02
N GLU A 155 -49.43 35.14 13.44
CA GLU A 155 -49.96 35.06 14.82
C GLU A 155 -50.19 33.59 15.22
N GLU A 156 -50.35 33.32 16.52
CA GLU A 156 -50.46 31.97 17.13
C GLU A 156 -51.81 31.76 17.87
N VAL A 157 -51.86 30.70 18.72
CA VAL A 157 -52.68 30.55 19.95
C VAL A 157 -53.85 29.53 19.94
N ASN A 158 -53.55 28.37 20.55
CA ASN A 158 -54.29 27.54 21.54
C ASN A 158 -55.81 27.28 21.48
N SER A 159 -56.19 26.08 21.95
CA SER A 159 -57.31 25.90 22.91
C SER A 159 -57.12 24.60 23.72
N ASP A 160 -57.62 24.58 24.97
CA ASP A 160 -57.21 23.62 26.01
C ASP A 160 -58.19 22.47 26.31
N ASP A 161 -57.58 21.31 26.62
CA ASP A 161 -57.86 20.22 27.60
C ASP A 161 -59.29 19.82 28.11
N HIS A 162 -59.29 18.68 28.83
CA HIS A 162 -60.28 18.04 29.72
C HIS A 162 -61.18 16.95 29.09
N SER A 163 -61.33 15.74 29.67
CA SER A 163 -60.59 15.10 30.79
C SER A 163 -60.91 13.58 30.95
N LEU A 164 -59.90 12.81 31.41
CA LEU A 164 -59.86 11.67 32.37
C LEU A 164 -60.79 10.40 32.23
N THR A 165 -60.60 9.42 33.13
CA THR A 165 -60.64 7.95 32.88
C THR A 165 -61.50 7.09 33.85
N PRO A 166 -61.73 5.80 33.48
CA PRO A 166 -61.56 4.70 34.46
C PRO A 166 -60.67 3.52 33.95
N GLU A 167 -60.46 2.51 34.82
CA GLU A 167 -59.36 1.52 34.83
C GLU A 167 -59.45 0.29 33.88
N PRO A 168 -58.30 -0.41 33.65
CA PRO A 168 -58.25 -1.78 33.11
C PRO A 168 -58.17 -2.88 34.20
N PRO A 169 -58.63 -4.11 33.93
CA PRO A 169 -58.55 -5.25 34.87
C PRO A 169 -57.17 -5.97 34.88
N GLN A 170 -56.97 -6.81 35.91
CA GLN A 170 -55.69 -7.47 36.25
C GLN A 170 -55.48 -8.87 35.61
N ALA A 171 -54.35 -9.51 35.94
CA ALA A 171 -53.79 -10.69 35.26
C ALA A 171 -53.90 -12.03 36.04
N MET A 172 -53.67 -13.13 35.33
CA MET A 172 -53.37 -14.51 35.80
C MET A 172 -52.30 -15.06 34.84
N SER A 173 -51.04 -15.38 35.21
CA SER A 173 -50.49 -16.29 36.23
C SER A 173 -50.37 -17.77 35.78
N TYR A 174 -49.14 -18.27 35.63
CA TYR A 174 -48.75 -19.68 35.77
C TYR A 174 -47.31 -19.75 36.31
N GLN A 175 -46.94 -20.84 37.00
CA GLN A 175 -45.79 -20.89 37.91
C GLN A 175 -44.63 -21.82 37.47
N GLN A 176 -43.42 -21.28 37.56
CA GLN A 176 -42.26 -21.76 38.34
C GLN A 176 -41.78 -23.23 38.27
N GLY A 177 -40.48 -23.38 37.96
CA GLY A 177 -39.58 -24.53 38.20
C GLY A 177 -38.30 -24.35 37.39
N SER A 178 -37.08 -24.72 37.81
CA SER A 178 -36.55 -25.29 39.07
C SER A 178 -35.23 -24.57 39.47
N PRO A 179 -34.69 -24.75 40.69
CA PRO A 179 -33.55 -23.96 41.19
C PRO A 179 -32.18 -24.64 40.99
N GLU A 180 -31.77 -24.91 39.74
CA GLU A 180 -30.45 -25.51 39.44
C GLU A 180 -29.56 -24.65 38.52
N GLU A 181 -30.12 -23.74 37.72
CA GLU A 181 -29.34 -22.94 36.76
C GLU A 181 -28.60 -21.74 37.39
N GLN A 182 -28.99 -21.30 38.59
CA GLN A 182 -28.41 -20.11 39.26
C GLN A 182 -27.14 -20.39 40.10
N GLU A 183 -26.71 -21.64 40.30
CA GLU A 183 -25.44 -21.95 40.98
C GLU A 183 -24.24 -22.00 40.03
N MET A 184 -24.45 -22.36 38.75
CA MET A 184 -23.37 -22.48 37.78
C MET A 184 -22.72 -21.13 37.44
N GLU A 185 -23.48 -20.03 37.46
CA GLU A 185 -22.99 -18.69 37.09
C GLU A 185 -22.16 -18.00 38.19
N ARG A 186 -22.28 -18.43 39.46
CA ARG A 186 -21.40 -17.96 40.55
C ARG A 186 -20.05 -18.68 40.57
N ALA A 187 -20.01 -19.95 40.19
CA ALA A 187 -18.81 -20.80 40.27
C ALA A 187 -17.65 -20.34 39.37
N PHE A 188 -17.93 -19.50 38.34
CA PHE A 188 -16.91 -19.07 37.37
C PHE A 188 -16.14 -17.80 37.79
N LEU A 189 -16.60 -17.06 38.80
CA LEU A 189 -16.00 -15.77 39.19
C LEU A 189 -14.97 -15.84 40.34
N GLU A 190 -14.92 -16.93 41.10
CA GLU A 190 -14.00 -17.05 42.26
C GLU A 190 -12.65 -17.74 41.94
N ARG A 191 -12.50 -18.37 40.77
CA ARG A 191 -11.35 -19.27 40.51
C ARG A 191 -10.12 -18.64 39.83
N ALA A 192 -9.96 -17.32 39.93
CA ALA A 192 -8.89 -16.56 39.26
C ALA A 192 -8.01 -15.70 40.20
N GLN A 193 -8.09 -15.89 41.52
CA GLN A 193 -7.17 -15.26 42.48
C GLN A 193 -6.74 -16.25 43.58
N ASN A 194 -5.61 -16.93 43.34
CA ASN A 194 -4.52 -17.20 44.30
C ASN A 194 -3.69 -18.39 43.84
N ASP A 195 -2.41 -18.15 43.55
CA ASP A 195 -1.35 -18.90 44.21
C ASP A 195 -0.13 -17.99 44.43
N SER A 196 0.71 -18.33 45.41
CA SER A 196 1.67 -17.44 46.10
C SER A 196 3.16 -17.77 45.70
N PRO A 197 4.27 -17.23 46.30
CA PRO A 197 4.38 -16.49 47.57
C PRO A 197 5.50 -15.42 47.77
N ILE A 198 5.46 -14.74 48.94
CA ILE A 198 6.57 -14.05 49.67
C ILE A 198 7.10 -12.73 49.05
N SER A 199 7.43 -11.67 49.79
CA SER A 199 7.59 -11.47 51.26
C SER A 199 6.78 -10.26 51.81
N ARG A 200 6.68 -10.16 53.15
CA ARG A 200 6.11 -9.01 53.88
C ARG A 200 7.19 -8.11 54.47
N VAL A 201 6.95 -6.80 54.47
CA VAL A 201 7.38 -5.85 55.51
C VAL A 201 6.22 -4.85 55.72
N GLU A 202 5.90 -4.50 56.96
CA GLU A 202 4.82 -3.57 57.35
C GLU A 202 5.37 -2.43 58.24
N ILE A 203 4.49 -1.51 58.67
CA ILE A 203 4.63 -0.52 59.78
C ILE A 203 5.19 0.86 59.36
N PRO A 204 4.53 2.01 59.68
CA PRO A 204 3.10 2.25 59.91
C PRO A 204 2.57 3.57 59.27
N ILE A 205 1.40 4.03 59.72
CA ILE A 205 0.77 5.33 59.45
C ILE A 205 1.44 6.46 60.25
N GLU A 206 1.53 7.68 59.69
CA GLU A 206 1.49 8.92 60.50
C GLU A 206 0.82 10.09 59.76
N THR A 207 0.41 11.14 60.49
CA THR A 207 -0.50 12.20 60.02
C THR A 207 0.15 13.58 59.94
N SER A 208 -0.17 14.43 58.95
CA SER A 208 -0.07 15.90 59.12
C SER A 208 -0.83 16.77 58.09
N VAL A 209 -1.64 17.69 58.64
CA VAL A 209 -1.73 19.14 58.31
C VAL A 209 -2.02 19.58 56.86
N SER A 210 -3.24 20.07 56.62
CA SER A 210 -3.58 21.12 55.62
C SER A 210 -3.28 22.52 56.18
N PRO A 211 -3.25 23.61 55.37
CA PRO A 211 -4.49 24.39 55.20
C PRO A 211 -4.64 25.24 53.90
N SER A 212 -5.79 25.94 53.83
CA SER A 212 -6.21 27.06 52.96
C SER A 212 -7.03 26.73 51.70
N GLY A 213 -8.14 27.43 51.41
CA GLY A 213 -8.88 28.36 52.28
C GLY A 213 -9.98 29.17 51.57
N PHE A 214 -11.02 29.56 52.33
CA PHE A 214 -12.16 30.44 51.95
C PHE A 214 -13.14 29.89 50.87
N SER A 215 -14.45 30.11 50.96
CA SER A 215 -15.32 30.41 52.13
C SER A 215 -16.79 30.16 51.78
N GLU A 216 -17.56 29.56 52.70
CA GLU A 216 -19.03 29.53 52.68
C GLU A 216 -19.60 30.70 53.52
N PRO A 217 -20.92 31.02 53.51
CA PRO A 217 -21.86 30.27 54.37
C PRO A 217 -23.31 30.12 53.84
N ASN A 218 -24.12 29.37 54.61
CA ASN A 218 -25.46 28.87 54.30
C ASN A 218 -26.61 29.47 55.17
N MET A 219 -27.86 29.10 54.81
CA MET A 219 -29.05 28.89 55.67
C MET A 219 -29.96 30.05 56.23
N ALA A 220 -31.20 30.05 55.71
CA ALA A 220 -32.47 29.64 56.39
C ALA A 220 -33.46 30.63 57.09
N ASN A 221 -34.76 30.32 56.88
CA ASN A 221 -35.97 30.54 57.73
C ASN A 221 -36.54 31.98 57.96
N SER A 222 -37.86 32.20 58.20
CA SER A 222 -39.12 31.43 57.96
C SER A 222 -40.39 32.29 58.27
N SER A 223 -41.60 31.77 57.94
CA SER A 223 -42.97 32.24 58.32
C SER A 223 -43.57 33.43 57.52
N ARG A 224 -44.92 33.64 57.43
CA ARG A 224 -46.08 33.01 58.11
C ARG A 224 -47.44 33.13 57.35
N ILE A 225 -48.13 31.99 57.12
CA ILE A 225 -49.60 31.71 57.15
C ILE A 225 -50.62 32.72 56.54
N GLN A 226 -51.42 32.29 55.54
CA GLN A 226 -52.89 32.05 55.66
C GLN A 226 -53.50 31.24 54.49
N ASN A 227 -54.66 30.60 54.67
CA ASN A 227 -55.28 29.61 53.75
C ASN A 227 -56.72 29.96 53.32
N VAL A 228 -57.09 29.68 52.06
CA VAL A 228 -58.44 29.20 51.64
C VAL A 228 -58.28 28.25 50.44
N VAL A 229 -58.98 27.10 50.42
CA VAL A 229 -58.95 26.08 49.34
C VAL A 229 -60.31 25.34 49.28
N PRO A 230 -60.90 25.11 48.09
CA PRO A 230 -61.16 23.72 47.61
C PRO A 230 -60.93 23.58 46.09
N ARG A 231 -60.09 22.67 45.55
CA ARG A 231 -60.11 21.17 45.49
C ARG A 231 -60.75 20.61 44.18
N PRO A 232 -60.40 19.36 43.74
CA PRO A 232 -60.37 18.98 42.32
C PRO A 232 -61.32 17.80 41.94
N GLY A 233 -61.29 17.34 40.68
CA GLY A 233 -61.98 16.10 40.27
C GLY A 233 -61.59 15.53 38.89
N PHE A 234 -61.64 14.20 38.77
CA PHE A 234 -61.45 13.41 37.53
C PHE A 234 -62.78 13.33 36.72
N SER A 235 -62.83 12.53 35.64
CA SER A 235 -63.91 12.55 34.62
C SER A 235 -64.21 11.17 34.01
N ALA A 236 -65.30 11.08 33.26
CA ALA A 236 -65.44 10.11 32.16
C ALA A 236 -66.32 10.67 31.01
N LEU A 237 -66.02 10.22 29.79
CA LEU A 237 -66.81 10.40 28.56
C LEU A 237 -68.28 9.93 28.73
N HIS A 238 -69.22 10.35 27.85
CA HIS A 238 -69.68 9.52 26.71
C HIS A 238 -70.85 10.10 25.86
N ARG A 239 -70.96 9.59 24.62
CA ARG A 239 -72.11 9.60 23.67
C ARG A 239 -72.48 10.93 22.99
N LEU A 240 -73.00 11.01 21.75
CA LEU A 240 -73.17 10.17 20.52
C LEU A 240 -73.59 11.21 19.40
N ARG A 241 -73.75 11.03 18.07
CA ARG A 241 -73.84 9.98 17.02
C ARG A 241 -73.68 10.73 15.65
N LYS A 242 -73.55 10.23 14.40
CA LYS A 242 -73.54 8.95 13.61
C LYS A 242 -72.89 9.33 12.21
N LYS A 243 -72.87 8.67 11.03
CA LYS A 243 -73.40 7.42 10.41
C LYS A 243 -72.62 6.97 9.12
N ARG A 244 -71.28 7.08 8.97
CA ARG A 244 -70.57 6.52 7.77
C ARG A 244 -69.22 5.85 8.04
N LYS A 245 -68.93 4.76 7.31
CA LYS A 245 -67.70 3.95 7.39
C LYS A 245 -66.67 4.44 6.36
N GLY A 246 -65.38 4.33 6.69
CA GLY A 246 -64.27 4.47 5.76
C GLY A 246 -63.08 3.63 6.24
N GLN A 247 -62.50 2.82 5.35
CA GLN A 247 -61.46 1.84 5.67
C GLN A 247 -60.10 2.44 5.28
N ARG A 248 -59.29 2.87 6.26
CA ARG A 248 -57.92 3.35 5.99
C ARG A 248 -57.10 2.21 5.39
N MET A 249 -56.61 2.39 4.17
CA MET A 249 -55.54 1.53 3.64
C MET A 249 -54.22 1.90 4.33
N ARG A 250 -53.35 0.91 4.55
CA ARG A 250 -51.91 1.18 4.72
C ARG A 250 -51.38 1.75 3.41
N ASP A 251 -50.43 2.68 3.49
CA ASP A 251 -49.72 3.14 2.31
C ASP A 251 -48.87 1.99 1.74
N PRO A 252 -48.96 1.68 0.42
CA PRO A 252 -48.07 0.71 -0.21
C PRO A 252 -46.57 1.06 -0.08
N LEU A 253 -46.24 2.34 0.11
CA LEU A 253 -44.87 2.80 0.30
C LEU A 253 -44.30 2.36 1.65
N ASP A 254 -45.07 2.47 2.74
CA ASP A 254 -44.65 2.03 4.07
C ASP A 254 -44.41 0.51 4.12
N ASP A 255 -45.32 -0.26 3.52
CA ASP A 255 -45.22 -1.72 3.44
C ASP A 255 -44.02 -2.17 2.56
N LEU A 256 -43.71 -1.42 1.49
CA LEU A 256 -42.53 -1.65 0.66
C LEU A 256 -41.24 -1.28 1.41
N LEU A 257 -41.19 -0.12 2.07
CA LEU A 257 -40.00 0.39 2.76
C LEU A 257 -39.67 -0.49 3.98
N LEU A 258 -40.69 -0.93 4.73
CA LEU A 258 -40.56 -1.95 5.77
C LEU A 258 -39.97 -3.25 5.21
N LYS A 259 -40.48 -3.75 4.08
CA LYS A 259 -39.95 -4.97 3.42
C LYS A 259 -38.51 -4.80 2.94
N THR A 260 -38.13 -3.63 2.42
CA THR A 260 -36.76 -3.33 2.02
C THR A 260 -35.82 -3.35 3.24
N LEU A 261 -36.17 -2.66 4.33
CA LEU A 261 -35.36 -2.64 5.56
C LEU A 261 -35.27 -4.03 6.21
N THR A 262 -36.37 -4.79 6.27
CA THR A 262 -36.34 -6.17 6.75
C THR A 262 -35.49 -7.08 5.86
N SER A 263 -35.53 -6.90 4.54
CA SER A 263 -34.70 -7.68 3.60
C SER A 263 -33.23 -7.29 3.62
N GLN A 264 -32.90 -6.02 3.93
CA GLN A 264 -31.53 -5.56 4.13
C GLN A 264 -30.95 -6.16 5.41
N ARG A 265 -31.66 -6.02 6.54
CA ARG A 265 -31.27 -6.61 7.81
C ARG A 265 -31.09 -8.13 7.72
N ALA A 266 -32.02 -8.82 7.05
CA ALA A 266 -31.92 -10.27 6.80
C ALA A 266 -30.87 -10.66 5.74
N MET A 267 -30.15 -9.70 5.14
CA MET A 267 -28.95 -9.92 4.33
C MET A 267 -27.69 -9.68 5.18
N GLU A 268 -27.68 -8.60 5.97
CA GLU A 268 -26.61 -8.26 6.91
C GLU A 268 -26.42 -9.35 7.97
N GLU A 269 -27.51 -9.87 8.56
CA GLU A 269 -27.48 -11.00 9.51
C GLU A 269 -26.93 -12.28 8.86
N ARG A 270 -27.20 -12.53 7.56
CA ARG A 270 -26.62 -13.68 6.83
C ARG A 270 -25.14 -13.49 6.48
N PHE A 271 -24.73 -12.25 6.23
CA PHE A 271 -23.33 -11.90 5.99
C PHE A 271 -22.51 -12.10 7.27
N LEU A 272 -23.00 -11.61 8.41
CA LEU A 272 -22.40 -11.84 9.73
C LEU A 272 -22.31 -13.34 10.05
N GLN A 273 -23.39 -14.11 9.85
CA GLN A 273 -23.36 -15.58 9.98
C GLN A 273 -22.45 -16.29 8.97
N MET A 274 -21.98 -15.62 7.91
CA MET A 274 -21.00 -16.17 6.97
C MET A 274 -19.57 -15.87 7.41
N GLU A 275 -19.31 -14.65 7.89
CA GLU A 275 -18.03 -14.24 8.48
C GLU A 275 -17.76 -14.98 9.81
N GLU A 276 -18.77 -15.19 10.65
CA GLU A 276 -18.67 -15.99 11.88
C GLU A 276 -18.29 -17.46 11.58
N ARG A 277 -18.97 -18.09 10.62
CA ARG A 277 -18.62 -19.44 10.13
C ARG A 277 -17.34 -19.48 9.29
N ARG A 278 -16.73 -18.35 8.95
CA ARG A 278 -15.38 -18.27 8.40
C ARG A 278 -14.38 -18.20 9.55
N PHE A 279 -14.56 -17.26 10.48
CA PHE A 279 -13.72 -17.06 11.65
C PHE A 279 -13.61 -18.33 12.50
N GLN A 280 -14.72 -19.06 12.70
CA GLN A 280 -14.69 -20.35 13.37
C GLN A 280 -13.87 -21.40 12.61
N ARG A 281 -13.97 -21.48 11.27
CA ARG A 281 -13.13 -22.40 10.49
C ARG A 281 -11.66 -22.02 10.51
N ASP A 282 -11.35 -20.72 10.51
CA ASP A 282 -9.98 -20.22 10.61
C ASP A 282 -9.40 -20.57 12.01
N LEU A 283 -10.18 -20.44 13.08
CA LEU A 283 -9.84 -20.90 14.45
C LEU A 283 -9.66 -22.43 14.52
N ASP A 284 -10.62 -23.22 14.01
CA ASP A 284 -10.57 -24.69 14.02
C ASP A 284 -9.35 -25.23 13.23
N VAL A 285 -8.77 -24.45 12.31
CA VAL A 285 -7.56 -24.78 11.56
C VAL A 285 -6.30 -24.38 12.35
N GLU A 286 -6.27 -23.20 12.95
CA GLU A 286 -5.15 -22.74 13.78
C GLU A 286 -4.99 -23.60 15.06
N GLU A 287 -6.09 -24.04 15.68
CA GLU A 287 -6.04 -24.97 16.82
C GLU A 287 -5.45 -26.34 16.41
N ARG A 288 -5.89 -26.90 15.27
CA ARG A 288 -5.31 -28.13 14.72
C ARG A 288 -3.84 -27.96 14.36
N ARG A 289 -3.41 -26.77 13.91
CA ARG A 289 -2.00 -26.45 13.70
C ARG A 289 -1.23 -26.42 15.01
N MET A 290 -1.72 -25.77 16.06
CA MET A 290 -1.09 -25.79 17.40
C MET A 290 -0.94 -27.22 17.93
N GLN A 291 -1.97 -28.06 17.80
CA GLN A 291 -1.91 -29.47 18.22
C GLN A 291 -0.84 -30.27 17.44
N LEU A 292 -0.67 -30.01 16.13
CA LEU A 292 0.38 -30.65 15.32
C LEU A 292 1.78 -30.14 15.67
N GLU A 293 1.94 -28.83 15.92
CA GLU A 293 3.23 -28.24 16.30
C GLU A 293 3.65 -28.66 17.72
N GLN A 294 2.72 -28.71 18.68
CA GLN A 294 2.98 -29.25 20.01
C GLN A 294 3.43 -30.72 19.95
N ARG A 295 2.74 -31.56 19.15
CA ARG A 295 3.12 -32.96 18.95
C ARG A 295 4.48 -33.11 18.27
N ARG A 296 4.87 -32.17 17.40
CA ARG A 296 6.22 -32.10 16.84
C ARG A 296 7.26 -31.79 17.93
N PHE A 297 7.02 -30.80 18.79
CA PHE A 297 7.92 -30.49 19.91
C PHE A 297 8.07 -31.66 20.90
N GLU A 298 7.02 -32.44 21.14
CA GLU A 298 7.09 -33.66 21.96
C GLU A 298 7.98 -34.74 21.32
N LEU A 299 7.85 -34.96 20.00
CA LEU A 299 8.69 -35.90 19.24
C LEU A 299 10.15 -35.43 19.14
N GLU A 300 10.40 -34.13 18.99
CA GLU A 300 11.75 -33.57 18.98
C GLU A 300 12.42 -33.71 20.36
N ARG A 301 11.70 -33.43 21.46
CA ARG A 301 12.17 -33.72 22.82
C ARG A 301 12.47 -35.21 23.05
N GLU A 302 11.62 -36.11 22.56
CA GLU A 302 11.90 -37.56 22.64
C GLU A 302 13.15 -37.93 21.84
N HIS A 303 13.37 -37.33 20.68
CA HIS A 303 14.57 -37.55 19.88
C HIS A 303 15.83 -37.02 20.58
N GLU A 304 15.81 -35.79 21.11
CA GLU A 304 16.88 -35.22 21.93
C GLU A 304 17.20 -36.10 23.15
N PHE A 305 16.18 -36.60 23.86
CA PHE A 305 16.38 -37.50 25.00
C PHE A 305 17.00 -38.84 24.59
N ARG A 306 16.59 -39.42 23.44
CA ARG A 306 17.23 -40.63 22.89
C ARG A 306 18.70 -40.38 22.53
N MET A 307 18.99 -39.26 21.84
CA MET A 307 20.36 -38.86 21.49
C MET A 307 21.23 -38.64 22.74
N PHE A 308 20.71 -37.99 23.78
CA PHE A 308 21.43 -37.79 25.04
C PHE A 308 21.81 -39.11 25.71
N ASN A 309 20.91 -40.10 25.71
CA ASN A 309 21.21 -41.45 26.23
C ASN A 309 22.29 -42.17 25.40
N VAL A 310 22.30 -42.03 24.07
CA VAL A 310 23.36 -42.58 23.21
C VAL A 310 24.72 -41.92 23.50
N PHE A 311 24.77 -40.59 23.63
CA PHE A 311 25.98 -39.87 24.01
C PHE A 311 26.49 -40.28 25.41
N ALA A 312 25.61 -40.48 26.38
CA ALA A 312 25.98 -40.95 27.72
C ALA A 312 26.60 -42.35 27.70
N GLN A 313 26.06 -43.28 26.90
CA GLN A 313 26.65 -44.61 26.70
C GLN A 313 28.02 -44.53 26.00
N MET A 314 28.16 -43.70 24.97
CA MET A 314 29.42 -43.52 24.23
C MET A 314 30.53 -42.91 25.12
N LEU A 315 30.19 -41.95 25.99
CA LEU A 315 31.11 -41.39 26.98
C LEU A 315 31.55 -42.43 28.04
N SER A 316 30.68 -43.38 28.39
CA SER A 316 31.03 -44.49 29.29
C SER A 316 32.08 -45.42 28.67
N ILE A 317 31.95 -45.70 27.37
CA ILE A 317 32.91 -46.52 26.60
C ILE A 317 34.26 -45.80 26.45
N LEU A 318 34.25 -44.53 26.04
CA LEU A 318 35.48 -43.74 25.84
C LEU A 318 36.28 -43.52 27.14
N LYS A 319 35.63 -43.51 28.31
CA LYS A 319 36.31 -43.47 29.60
C LYS A 319 37.06 -44.76 29.97
N GLN A 320 36.82 -45.88 29.27
CA GLN A 320 37.53 -47.13 29.51
C GLN A 320 38.79 -47.29 28.63
N SER A 321 38.95 -46.47 27.58
CA SER A 321 40.03 -46.61 26.60
C SER A 321 41.25 -45.70 26.80
N HIS A 322 41.22 -44.74 27.74
CA HIS A 322 42.34 -43.82 27.97
C HIS A 322 42.84 -43.78 29.43
N SER A 323 43.79 -44.67 29.72
CA SER A 323 44.67 -44.58 30.88
C SER A 323 46.11 -44.96 30.48
N GLY A 324 46.89 -44.02 29.94
CA GLY A 324 48.29 -44.31 29.55
C GLY A 324 49.11 -43.15 28.97
N SER A 325 50.13 -42.74 29.74
CA SER A 325 51.33 -41.97 29.31
C SER A 325 51.18 -40.49 28.91
N SER A 326 52.31 -39.76 28.89
CA SER A 326 52.38 -38.29 28.84
C SER A 326 53.75 -37.75 28.36
N SER A 327 53.81 -36.42 28.11
CA SER A 327 54.99 -35.51 28.05
C SER A 327 55.39 -34.91 26.67
N PRO A 328 56.01 -33.70 26.60
CA PRO A 328 55.92 -32.77 25.44
C PRO A 328 57.28 -32.22 24.90
N VAL A 329 57.30 -31.22 23.98
CA VAL A 329 58.22 -30.00 23.93
C VAL A 329 58.24 -29.18 22.58
N ALA A 330 58.32 -27.83 22.70
CA ALA A 330 58.90 -26.77 21.79
C ALA A 330 58.22 -26.19 20.49
N MET A 331 58.78 -25.02 20.08
CA MET A 331 58.46 -23.96 19.06
C MET A 331 59.67 -23.83 18.05
N PRO A 332 59.93 -22.82 17.13
CA PRO A 332 59.38 -21.43 16.98
C PRO A 332 59.39 -20.71 15.57
N GLN A 333 59.15 -19.37 15.56
CA GLN A 333 59.56 -18.29 14.57
C GLN A 333 58.90 -18.19 13.17
N GLY A 334 58.81 -17.01 12.49
CA GLY A 334 59.05 -15.59 12.89
C GLY A 334 59.32 -14.56 11.73
N LEU A 335 59.25 -13.24 12.03
CA LEU A 335 59.72 -12.01 11.30
C LEU A 335 58.74 -11.12 10.47
N ASP A 336 59.15 -9.85 10.25
CA ASP A 336 58.32 -8.61 10.17
C ASP A 336 59.10 -7.38 9.55
N PHE A 337 58.48 -6.18 9.48
CA PHE A 337 58.98 -4.76 9.36
C PHE A 337 58.66 -3.87 8.11
N SER A 338 58.79 -2.54 8.29
CA SER A 338 58.06 -1.46 7.56
C SER A 338 58.77 -0.07 7.51
N GLN A 339 58.07 1.00 7.03
CA GLN A 339 58.38 2.47 7.03
C GLN A 339 59.24 3.08 5.89
N ALA A 340 59.35 4.42 5.66
CA ALA A 340 58.32 5.48 5.43
C ALA A 340 58.91 6.89 5.04
N LEU A 341 58.30 7.58 4.05
CA LEU A 341 58.11 9.05 3.82
C LEU A 341 59.25 10.10 3.53
N SER A 342 58.80 11.24 2.93
CA SER A 342 59.45 12.57 2.67
C SER A 342 60.58 12.68 1.61
N GLU A 343 60.79 13.75 0.81
CA GLU A 343 60.02 15.01 0.56
C GLU A 343 60.24 15.61 -0.89
N ILE A 344 60.17 16.95 -1.11
CA ILE A 344 59.78 17.62 -2.39
C ILE A 344 60.88 18.55 -3.04
N GLU A 345 60.67 18.98 -4.31
CA GLU A 345 61.36 20.00 -5.17
C GLU A 345 62.41 19.49 -6.19
N GLY A 346 62.56 20.03 -7.43
CA GLY A 346 61.75 21.01 -8.18
C GLY A 346 62.27 21.39 -9.61
N MET A 347 61.36 21.85 -10.49
CA MET A 347 61.51 22.65 -11.76
C MET A 347 62.33 22.21 -13.02
N GLY A 348 61.63 22.16 -14.17
CA GLY A 348 62.05 22.75 -15.48
C GLY A 348 62.77 21.85 -16.54
N GLY A 349 62.53 21.97 -17.86
CA GLY A 349 61.48 22.69 -18.61
C GLY A 349 61.72 22.85 -20.14
N ARG A 350 60.63 22.85 -20.94
CA ARG A 350 60.53 23.13 -22.42
C ARG A 350 61.17 22.12 -23.40
N GLY A 351 60.64 21.90 -24.61
CA GLY A 351 59.34 22.34 -25.15
C GLY A 351 59.11 22.08 -26.66
N SER A 352 57.85 22.27 -27.08
CA SER A 352 57.33 22.56 -28.46
C SER A 352 57.73 21.69 -29.67
N ASN A 353 56.71 21.10 -30.32
CA ASN A 353 56.32 21.59 -31.66
C ASN A 353 54.84 21.32 -31.97
N VAL A 354 54.29 22.01 -32.99
CA VAL A 354 52.85 22.03 -33.33
C VAL A 354 52.65 21.72 -34.81
N GLN A 355 51.64 20.91 -35.17
CA GLN A 355 51.02 20.98 -36.48
C GLN A 355 49.53 20.57 -36.43
N GLU A 356 48.75 21.02 -37.42
CA GLU A 356 47.30 21.23 -37.28
C GLU A 356 46.43 20.32 -38.16
N MET A 357 45.15 20.22 -37.78
CA MET A 357 43.99 19.77 -38.54
C MET A 357 44.08 18.58 -39.52
N ARG A 358 43.29 17.53 -39.22
CA ARG A 358 42.23 17.16 -40.18
C ARG A 358 40.97 16.63 -39.50
N VAL A 359 39.87 17.34 -39.67
CA VAL A 359 38.57 16.96 -39.08
C VAL A 359 37.99 15.73 -39.78
N ARG A 360 37.61 14.72 -38.99
CA ARG A 360 36.58 13.75 -39.33
C ARG A 360 35.40 13.95 -38.37
N PRO A 361 34.14 13.83 -38.81
CA PRO A 361 32.99 13.99 -37.92
C PRO A 361 32.91 12.83 -36.94
N LEU A 362 33.42 13.03 -35.72
CA LEU A 362 33.10 12.17 -34.58
C LEU A 362 31.58 12.16 -34.40
N ALA A 363 31.01 10.95 -34.33
CA ALA A 363 29.58 10.79 -34.19
C ALA A 363 29.09 11.52 -32.92
N LYS A 364 28.02 12.31 -33.07
CA LYS A 364 27.26 12.81 -31.91
C LYS A 364 26.65 11.60 -31.20
N ARG A 365 27.37 11.04 -30.23
CA ARG A 365 26.85 10.07 -29.29
C ARG A 365 25.83 10.82 -28.43
N ARG A 366 24.57 10.82 -28.88
CA ARG A 366 23.46 11.25 -28.03
C ARG A 366 23.49 10.40 -26.76
N VAL A 367 23.21 11.04 -25.64
CA VAL A 367 22.78 10.35 -24.42
C VAL A 367 21.35 9.91 -24.71
N ASP A 368 21.21 8.77 -25.40
CA ASP A 368 19.92 8.24 -25.84
C ASP A 368 19.17 7.64 -24.64
N MET A 369 18.50 8.52 -23.89
CA MET A 369 17.56 8.19 -22.82
C MET A 369 16.26 7.57 -23.40
N HIS A 370 16.40 6.42 -24.04
CA HIS A 370 15.34 5.68 -24.75
C HIS A 370 15.36 4.17 -24.39
N SER A 371 15.50 3.85 -23.10
CA SER A 371 15.26 2.48 -22.58
C SER A 371 13.77 2.19 -22.34
N PHE A 372 12.94 3.23 -22.25
CA PHE A 372 11.48 3.12 -22.11
C PHE A 372 10.77 3.67 -23.35
N CYS A 373 10.05 2.77 -24.04
CA CYS A 373 9.37 2.96 -25.33
C CYS A 373 10.29 3.31 -26.52
N ASN A 374 10.22 2.49 -27.57
CA ASN A 374 10.77 2.82 -28.88
C ASN A 374 9.93 3.99 -29.47
N PRO A 375 10.49 5.20 -29.70
CA PRO A 375 9.67 6.38 -30.05
C PRO A 375 8.93 6.28 -31.39
N SER A 376 9.28 5.28 -32.21
CA SER A 376 8.71 5.01 -33.53
C SER A 376 7.36 4.26 -33.50
N SER A 377 7.01 3.58 -32.41
CA SER A 377 5.82 2.69 -32.36
C SER A 377 4.55 3.31 -31.79
N PHE A 378 4.63 4.49 -31.14
CA PHE A 378 3.48 5.14 -30.51
C PHE A 378 3.01 6.36 -31.28
N GLN A 379 1.84 6.23 -31.91
CA GLN A 379 1.12 7.34 -32.54
C GLN A 379 0.73 8.36 -31.45
N ARG A 380 1.32 9.56 -31.48
CA ARG A 380 0.93 10.65 -30.57
C ARG A 380 -0.54 11.00 -30.81
N SER A 381 -1.33 11.01 -29.74
CA SER A 381 -2.71 11.45 -29.78
C SER A 381 -2.77 12.96 -30.09
N PRO A 382 -3.43 13.39 -31.18
CA PRO A 382 -3.61 14.81 -31.47
C PRO A 382 -4.55 15.50 -30.47
N TYR A 383 -5.29 14.72 -29.68
CA TYR A 383 -6.22 15.19 -28.64
C TYR A 383 -5.52 15.47 -27.30
N LEU A 384 -4.21 15.23 -27.18
CA LEU A 384 -3.43 15.43 -25.95
C LEU A 384 -2.29 16.42 -26.19
N SER A 385 -1.97 17.22 -25.16
CA SER A 385 -0.75 18.05 -25.17
C SER A 385 0.51 17.20 -25.23
N ALA A 386 1.69 17.82 -25.42
CA ALA A 386 2.96 17.09 -25.34
C ALA A 386 3.13 16.36 -24.00
N ARG A 387 2.83 17.04 -22.87
CA ARG A 387 2.83 16.43 -21.52
C ARG A 387 1.79 15.32 -21.37
N GLY A 388 0.59 15.48 -21.92
CA GLY A 388 -0.45 14.44 -21.91
C GLY A 388 -0.06 13.21 -22.72
N ASN A 389 0.59 13.40 -23.87
CA ASN A 389 1.17 12.31 -24.67
C ASN A 389 2.31 11.62 -23.93
N PHE A 390 3.21 12.36 -23.28
CA PHE A 390 4.25 11.75 -22.44
C PHE A 390 3.63 10.95 -21.30
N ALA A 391 2.68 11.50 -20.54
CA ALA A 391 1.99 10.78 -19.47
C ALA A 391 1.30 9.50 -19.95
N ASN A 392 0.73 9.50 -21.17
CA ASN A 392 0.11 8.32 -21.77
C ASN A 392 1.12 7.27 -22.27
N VAL A 393 2.37 7.65 -22.57
CA VAL A 393 3.46 6.76 -23.00
C VAL A 393 4.36 6.33 -21.82
N PHE A 394 4.35 7.06 -20.71
CA PHE A 394 5.06 6.75 -19.46
C PHE A 394 4.36 5.63 -18.66
N GLN A 395 3.99 4.55 -19.35
CA GLN A 395 3.47 3.31 -18.77
C GLN A 395 4.65 2.37 -18.55
N GLY A 396 5.01 2.12 -17.29
CA GLY A 396 6.17 1.31 -16.93
C GLY A 396 5.97 -0.18 -17.23
N SER A 397 7.06 -0.96 -17.28
CA SER A 397 7.01 -2.43 -17.44
C SER A 397 6.16 -3.13 -16.38
N THR A 398 6.05 -2.55 -15.18
CA THR A 398 5.18 -3.02 -14.10
C THR A 398 3.69 -2.92 -14.41
N GLU A 399 3.27 -2.04 -15.34
CA GLU A 399 1.85 -1.78 -15.61
C GLU A 399 1.18 -2.89 -16.44
N GLU A 400 1.93 -3.60 -17.30
CA GLU A 400 1.45 -4.80 -18.01
C GLU A 400 1.01 -5.87 -16.99
N GLY A 401 1.90 -6.19 -16.03
CA GLY A 401 1.61 -7.14 -14.96
C GLY A 401 0.52 -6.67 -13.99
N TYR A 402 0.49 -5.37 -13.66
CA TYR A 402 -0.54 -4.82 -12.78
C TYR A 402 -1.93 -4.82 -13.41
N LYS A 403 -2.03 -4.54 -14.73
CA LYS A 403 -3.27 -4.69 -15.51
C LYS A 403 -3.72 -6.15 -15.58
N ALA A 404 -2.80 -7.08 -15.85
CA ALA A 404 -3.09 -8.52 -15.86
C ALA A 404 -3.62 -8.99 -14.49
N TYR A 405 -2.96 -8.60 -13.39
CA TYR A 405 -3.40 -8.91 -12.03
C TYR A 405 -4.81 -8.38 -11.70
N HIS A 406 -5.17 -7.16 -12.13
CA HIS A 406 -6.53 -6.65 -11.89
C HIS A 406 -7.59 -7.31 -12.78
N ALA A 407 -7.22 -7.80 -13.97
CA ALA A 407 -8.12 -8.55 -14.84
C ALA A 407 -8.36 -10.00 -14.36
N ASP A 408 -7.35 -10.63 -13.75
CA ASP A 408 -7.37 -12.02 -13.28
C ASP A 408 -6.80 -12.13 -11.86
N LYS A 409 -7.46 -11.46 -10.90
CA LYS A 409 -7.01 -11.39 -9.51
C LYS A 409 -7.27 -12.71 -8.77
N TYR A 410 -6.28 -13.21 -8.02
CA TYR A 410 -6.47 -14.29 -7.06
C TYR A 410 -7.42 -13.91 -5.91
N ASP A 411 -8.39 -14.78 -5.63
CA ASP A 411 -9.33 -14.72 -4.51
C ASP A 411 -9.65 -16.17 -4.10
N GLU A 412 -9.54 -16.52 -2.81
CA GLU A 412 -9.61 -17.91 -2.33
C GLU A 412 -10.90 -18.63 -2.75
N ASP A 413 -12.03 -17.92 -2.71
CA ASP A 413 -13.36 -18.49 -2.95
C ASP A 413 -13.83 -18.28 -4.41
N LYS A 414 -13.44 -17.15 -5.04
CA LYS A 414 -13.99 -16.71 -6.33
C LYS A 414 -13.06 -16.96 -7.52
N ASN A 415 -11.75 -16.98 -7.31
CA ASN A 415 -10.76 -17.18 -8.37
C ASN A 415 -9.44 -17.77 -7.82
N PRO A 416 -9.43 -19.04 -7.38
CA PRO A 416 -8.22 -19.69 -6.87
C PRO A 416 -7.14 -19.89 -7.95
N ASN A 417 -7.52 -19.81 -9.23
CA ASN A 417 -6.59 -19.91 -10.36
C ASN A 417 -6.02 -18.54 -10.81
N GLY A 418 -6.47 -17.44 -10.20
CA GLY A 418 -6.01 -16.09 -10.53
C GLY A 418 -4.57 -15.80 -10.10
N ILE A 419 -4.07 -14.67 -10.55
CA ILE A 419 -2.71 -14.16 -10.33
C ILE A 419 -2.53 -13.73 -8.87
N ILE A 420 -1.53 -14.30 -8.20
CA ILE A 420 -1.05 -13.85 -6.88
C ILE A 420 -0.07 -12.69 -7.09
N ASN A 421 -0.16 -11.64 -6.27
CA ASN A 421 0.60 -10.40 -6.46
C ASN A 421 1.66 -10.19 -5.37
N PHE A 422 2.88 -10.58 -5.72
CA PHE A 422 4.13 -10.29 -5.01
C PHE A 422 4.98 -9.20 -5.68
N GLY A 423 4.45 -8.49 -6.68
CA GLY A 423 5.12 -7.36 -7.32
C GLY A 423 4.79 -6.02 -6.66
N THR A 424 3.55 -5.87 -6.17
CA THR A 424 3.05 -4.61 -5.62
C THR A 424 3.39 -4.50 -4.14
N SER A 425 4.23 -3.53 -3.79
CA SER A 425 4.66 -3.24 -2.42
C SER A 425 3.49 -2.73 -1.56
N GLU A 426 2.78 -3.67 -0.94
CA GLU A 426 1.75 -3.44 0.08
C GLU A 426 1.96 -4.43 1.22
N ASN A 427 1.93 -3.96 2.46
CA ASN A 427 1.86 -4.82 3.64
C ASN A 427 0.39 -5.18 3.88
N LYS A 428 0.07 -6.48 3.87
CA LYS A 428 -1.29 -7.02 4.05
C LYS A 428 -1.41 -7.85 5.35
N LEU A 429 -0.31 -8.00 6.09
CA LEU A 429 -0.21 -8.87 7.27
C LEU A 429 -0.98 -8.35 8.49
N CYS A 430 -1.27 -7.04 8.56
CA CYS A 430 -1.93 -6.40 9.71
C CYS A 430 -3.27 -5.72 9.37
N PHE A 431 -3.92 -6.13 8.28
CA PHE A 431 -5.25 -5.63 7.89
C PHE A 431 -6.33 -5.91 8.95
N ASP A 432 -6.21 -7.00 9.71
CA ASP A 432 -7.06 -7.34 10.86
C ASP A 432 -6.97 -6.28 11.98
N LEU A 433 -5.74 -5.98 12.42
CA LEU A 433 -5.47 -5.01 13.48
C LEU A 433 -5.87 -3.60 13.05
N MET A 434 -5.51 -3.23 11.83
CA MET A 434 -5.74 -1.89 11.31
C MET A 434 -7.21 -1.63 10.96
N SER A 435 -7.94 -2.62 10.42
CA SER A 435 -9.39 -2.55 10.25
C SER A 435 -10.08 -2.37 11.61
N LYS A 436 -9.68 -3.16 12.62
CA LYS A 436 -10.21 -3.05 13.99
C LYS A 436 -9.92 -1.70 14.66
N ARG A 437 -8.74 -1.08 14.43
CA ARG A 437 -8.45 0.27 14.96
C ARG A 437 -9.24 1.35 14.22
N LEU A 438 -9.22 1.36 12.88
CA LEU A 438 -9.86 2.40 12.05
C LEU A 438 -11.41 2.44 12.13
N THR A 439 -12.04 1.39 12.67
CA THR A 439 -13.49 1.27 12.89
C THR A 439 -13.96 1.71 14.29
N GLN A 440 -13.06 2.06 15.21
CA GLN A 440 -13.43 2.55 16.54
C GLN A 440 -14.07 3.96 16.51
N ALA A 441 -14.78 4.32 17.57
CA ALA A 441 -15.60 5.54 17.61
C ALA A 441 -14.77 6.84 17.56
N ASP A 442 -13.63 6.88 18.27
CA ASP A 442 -12.65 7.98 18.25
C ASP A 442 -12.17 8.28 16.82
N MET A 443 -11.94 7.22 16.05
CA MET A 443 -11.50 7.26 14.66
C MET A 443 -12.59 7.69 13.68
N ASN A 444 -13.87 7.75 14.06
CA ASN A 444 -14.98 8.02 13.14
C ASN A 444 -15.76 9.31 13.48
N LEU A 445 -15.17 10.19 14.29
CA LEU A 445 -15.70 11.53 14.54
C LEU A 445 -15.81 12.36 13.25
N MET A 446 -16.95 13.02 13.05
CA MET A 446 -17.22 13.91 11.93
C MET A 446 -17.63 15.30 12.44
N ASP A 447 -16.64 16.07 12.90
CA ASP A 447 -16.84 17.46 13.32
C ASP A 447 -17.01 18.41 12.12
N PRO A 448 -17.89 19.43 12.17
CA PRO A 448 -18.09 20.37 11.06
C PRO A 448 -16.86 21.15 10.60
N SER A 449 -15.84 21.33 11.44
CA SER A 449 -14.57 21.98 11.05
C SER A 449 -13.73 21.11 10.11
N LEU A 450 -13.87 19.78 10.18
CA LEU A 450 -13.20 18.82 9.27
C LEU A 450 -13.81 18.81 7.86
N LEU A 451 -14.96 19.48 7.67
CA LEU A 451 -15.63 19.64 6.37
C LEU A 451 -15.23 20.94 5.66
N GLN A 452 -14.40 21.77 6.29
CA GLN A 452 -13.91 23.06 5.76
C GLN A 452 -12.49 22.92 5.20
N TYR A 453 -12.02 23.93 4.48
CA TYR A 453 -10.62 23.97 4.03
C TYR A 453 -9.68 24.22 5.23
N PRO A 454 -8.65 23.38 5.44
CA PRO A 454 -7.63 23.62 6.45
C PRO A 454 -6.61 24.67 6.00
N ASP A 455 -5.64 24.98 6.87
CA ASP A 455 -4.30 25.40 6.43
C ASP A 455 -3.82 24.41 5.35
N TRP A 456 -3.34 24.92 4.21
CA TRP A 456 -2.90 24.09 3.08
C TRP A 456 -1.77 23.13 3.44
N LYS A 457 -0.99 23.41 4.49
CA LYS A 457 0.03 22.48 5.03
C LYS A 457 -0.57 21.26 5.75
N GLY A 458 -1.88 21.26 6.01
CA GLY A 458 -2.59 20.33 6.89
C GLY A 458 -3.06 21.03 8.17
N HIS A 459 -4.14 20.51 8.79
CA HIS A 459 -4.65 21.00 10.08
C HIS A 459 -3.53 20.98 11.14
N LEU A 460 -3.49 22.02 11.96
CA LEU A 460 -2.46 22.18 13.00
C LEU A 460 -2.39 20.97 13.95
N PHE A 461 -3.53 20.43 14.40
CA PHE A 461 -3.56 19.27 15.29
C PHE A 461 -2.82 18.05 14.70
N LEU A 462 -2.92 17.83 13.39
CA LEU A 462 -2.25 16.74 12.71
C LEU A 462 -0.76 17.03 12.53
N ARG A 463 -0.40 18.26 12.14
CA ARG A 463 1.01 18.67 12.02
C ARG A 463 1.76 18.56 13.35
N GLU A 464 1.08 18.86 14.46
CA GLU A 464 1.61 18.62 15.80
C GLU A 464 1.77 17.13 16.14
N GLU A 465 0.77 16.28 15.92
CA GLU A 465 0.90 14.84 16.20
C GLU A 465 1.97 14.18 15.32
N VAL A 466 2.13 14.63 14.06
CA VAL A 466 3.22 14.20 13.17
C VAL A 466 4.58 14.67 13.70
N ALA A 467 4.72 15.92 14.14
CA ALA A 467 5.96 16.42 14.71
C ALA A 467 6.35 15.65 15.99
N ARG A 468 5.39 15.39 16.89
CA ARG A 468 5.55 14.49 18.04
C ARG A 468 5.91 13.06 17.60
N PHE A 469 5.34 12.60 16.49
CA PHE A 469 5.56 11.25 15.96
C PHE A 469 6.98 11.03 15.46
N LEU A 470 7.46 11.92 14.61
CA LEU A 470 8.83 11.88 14.11
C LEU A 470 9.82 12.11 15.25
N THR A 471 9.55 13.04 16.19
CA THR A 471 10.41 13.24 17.38
C THR A 471 10.66 11.92 18.13
N TYR A 472 9.59 11.17 18.42
CA TYR A 472 9.68 9.92 19.16
C TYR A 472 10.35 8.78 18.36
N TYR A 473 9.87 8.49 17.15
CA TYR A 473 10.34 7.31 16.40
C TYR A 473 11.67 7.51 15.67
N CYS A 474 11.95 8.72 15.19
CA CYS A 474 13.26 9.06 14.64
C CYS A 474 14.33 9.26 15.73
N LYS A 475 13.92 9.30 17.01
CA LYS A 475 14.76 9.62 18.19
C LYS A 475 15.45 10.98 18.05
N ALA A 476 14.69 12.01 17.67
CA ALA A 476 15.23 13.34 17.44
C ALA A 476 15.79 13.94 18.74
N PRO A 477 16.96 14.61 18.71
CA PRO A 477 17.62 15.14 19.91
C PRO A 477 16.87 16.33 20.54
N ALA A 478 15.94 16.94 19.80
CA ALA A 478 15.05 18.00 20.25
C ALA A 478 13.64 17.82 19.67
N PRO A 479 12.58 18.37 20.31
CA PRO A 479 11.23 18.33 19.78
C PRO A 479 11.13 18.99 18.40
N LEU A 480 10.72 18.21 17.40
CA LEU A 480 10.48 18.70 16.06
C LEU A 480 9.27 19.63 16.04
N LYS A 481 9.29 20.65 15.16
CA LYS A 481 8.26 21.69 15.12
C LYS A 481 7.13 21.40 14.14
N ALA A 482 5.89 21.70 14.53
CA ALA A 482 4.72 21.59 13.66
C ALA A 482 4.71 22.60 12.49
N GLU A 483 5.47 23.71 12.56
CA GLU A 483 5.63 24.68 11.47
C GLU A 483 6.41 24.12 10.27
N ASN A 484 7.33 23.19 10.54
CA ASN A 484 8.21 22.52 9.59
C ASN A 484 7.56 21.30 8.90
N VAL A 485 6.30 20.99 9.24
CA VAL A 485 5.57 19.80 8.79
C VAL A 485 4.56 20.16 7.69
N ILE A 486 4.50 19.35 6.63
CA ILE A 486 3.57 19.53 5.50
C ILE A 486 2.96 18.18 5.10
N VAL A 487 1.64 18.10 4.94
CA VAL A 487 0.90 16.86 4.65
C VAL A 487 0.35 16.83 3.22
N LEU A 488 0.76 15.83 2.43
CA LEU A 488 0.28 15.58 1.06
C LEU A 488 -0.29 14.15 0.92
N ASN A 489 -0.96 13.89 -0.21
CA ASN A 489 -1.68 12.65 -0.49
C ASN A 489 -0.80 11.42 -0.88
N GLY A 490 0.30 11.25 -0.14
CA GLY A 490 1.29 10.17 -0.23
C GLY A 490 2.65 10.63 -0.78
N CYS A 491 3.71 9.87 -0.48
CA CYS A 491 5.10 10.25 -0.81
C CYS A 491 5.37 10.47 -2.33
N GLY A 492 4.60 9.84 -3.22
CA GLY A 492 4.68 10.15 -4.67
C GLY A 492 4.38 11.62 -4.98
N SER A 493 3.38 12.20 -4.31
CA SER A 493 3.05 13.63 -4.45
C SER A 493 4.08 14.53 -3.79
N LEU A 494 4.79 14.06 -2.75
CA LEU A 494 5.93 14.76 -2.17
C LEU A 494 7.12 14.80 -3.16
N PHE A 495 7.46 13.68 -3.81
CA PHE A 495 8.47 13.68 -4.88
C PHE A 495 8.09 14.62 -6.03
N SER A 496 6.82 14.63 -6.47
CA SER A 496 6.34 15.57 -7.49
C SER A 496 6.45 17.03 -7.05
N ALA A 497 6.08 17.35 -5.80
CA ALA A 497 6.14 18.70 -5.27
C ALA A 497 7.59 19.18 -5.08
N LEU A 498 8.45 18.38 -4.46
CA LEU A 498 9.87 18.70 -4.27
C LEU A 498 10.61 18.85 -5.60
N ALA A 499 10.36 17.99 -6.59
CA ALA A 499 10.93 18.16 -7.93
C ALA A 499 10.44 19.45 -8.61
N THR A 500 9.23 19.92 -8.33
CA THR A 500 8.68 21.18 -8.87
C THR A 500 9.21 22.41 -8.13
N VAL A 501 9.68 22.27 -6.89
CA VAL A 501 10.14 23.37 -6.02
C VAL A 501 11.66 23.52 -6.00
N LEU A 502 12.42 22.43 -6.18
CA LEU A 502 13.88 22.40 -6.02
C LEU A 502 14.67 22.38 -7.35
N CYS A 503 13.99 22.25 -8.49
CA CYS A 503 14.62 22.06 -9.81
C CYS A 503 13.86 22.80 -10.91
N ASP A 504 14.60 23.39 -11.84
CA ASP A 504 14.06 23.94 -13.09
C ASP A 504 13.81 22.82 -14.13
N PRO A 505 12.86 23.00 -15.07
CA PRO A 505 12.54 22.01 -16.09
C PRO A 505 13.74 21.59 -16.96
N GLY A 506 14.16 20.33 -16.83
CA GLY A 506 15.30 19.74 -17.55
C GLY A 506 16.57 19.57 -16.71
N GLU A 507 16.62 20.14 -15.50
CA GLU A 507 17.62 19.78 -14.48
C GLU A 507 17.37 18.37 -13.92
N ALA A 508 18.27 17.90 -13.05
CA ALA A 508 18.25 16.53 -12.56
C ALA A 508 18.52 16.36 -11.06
N ILE A 509 18.17 15.16 -10.58
CA ILE A 509 18.36 14.70 -9.20
C ILE A 509 19.17 13.40 -9.23
N LEU A 510 20.20 13.29 -8.39
CA LEU A 510 20.96 12.04 -8.20
C LEU A 510 20.13 11.00 -7.44
N ILE A 511 20.19 9.75 -7.86
CA ILE A 511 19.63 8.61 -7.12
C ILE A 511 20.47 7.36 -7.38
N ALA A 512 20.62 6.51 -6.35
CA ALA A 512 21.33 5.25 -6.50
C ALA A 512 20.44 4.16 -7.10
N THR A 513 21.00 3.24 -7.90
CA THR A 513 20.24 2.14 -8.50
C THR A 513 20.68 0.77 -7.95
N PRO A 514 19.76 -0.19 -7.75
CA PRO A 514 18.33 -0.14 -8.05
C PRO A 514 17.49 0.70 -7.06
N PHE A 515 16.43 1.35 -7.54
CA PHE A 515 15.47 2.12 -6.74
C PHE A 515 14.03 1.92 -7.20
N TYR A 516 13.04 2.36 -6.42
CA TYR A 516 11.63 2.33 -6.81
C TYR A 516 11.32 3.25 -8.01
N GLY A 517 11.23 2.69 -9.22
CA GLY A 517 11.01 3.42 -10.48
C GLY A 517 9.75 4.31 -10.57
N GLY A 518 8.82 4.21 -9.61
CA GLY A 518 7.73 5.20 -9.46
C GLY A 518 8.23 6.61 -9.10
N ILE A 519 9.45 6.74 -8.57
CA ILE A 519 10.11 8.03 -8.34
C ILE A 519 10.37 8.74 -9.68
N THR A 520 10.84 8.02 -10.71
CA THR A 520 11.09 8.56 -12.06
C THR A 520 9.83 9.20 -12.65
N GLN A 521 8.68 8.54 -12.50
CA GLN A 521 7.39 9.08 -12.94
C GLN A 521 6.98 10.32 -12.12
N SER A 522 7.19 10.28 -10.80
CA SER A 522 6.79 11.35 -9.88
C SER A 522 7.53 12.67 -10.16
N VAL A 523 8.86 12.61 -10.29
CA VAL A 523 9.68 13.82 -10.56
C VAL A 523 9.49 14.35 -11.99
N PHE A 524 9.28 13.46 -12.96
CA PHE A 524 9.17 13.83 -14.37
C PHE A 524 7.81 14.47 -14.73
N LEU A 525 6.68 13.88 -14.30
CA LEU A 525 5.36 14.31 -14.80
C LEU A 525 4.99 15.75 -14.42
N TYR A 526 5.40 16.21 -13.23
CA TYR A 526 5.13 17.58 -12.76
C TYR A 526 6.26 18.56 -13.11
N GLY A 527 7.48 18.31 -12.62
CA GLY A 527 8.61 19.23 -12.78
C GLY A 527 9.38 19.12 -14.11
N ASN A 528 9.16 18.07 -14.92
CA ASN A 528 10.01 17.74 -16.07
C ASN A 528 11.50 17.54 -15.66
N VAL A 529 11.70 17.04 -14.45
CA VAL A 529 13.02 16.77 -13.85
C VAL A 529 13.49 15.37 -14.24
N LYS A 530 14.81 15.22 -14.45
CA LYS A 530 15.45 13.92 -14.76
C LYS A 530 16.07 13.30 -13.51
N LEU A 531 16.41 12.02 -13.62
CA LEU A 531 17.25 11.33 -12.65
C LEU A 531 18.64 11.07 -13.25
N VAL A 532 19.69 11.28 -12.47
CA VAL A 532 21.06 10.83 -12.76
C VAL A 532 21.34 9.61 -11.91
N TYR A 533 21.74 8.51 -12.54
CA TYR A 533 21.85 7.20 -11.91
C TYR A 533 23.25 6.96 -11.34
N VAL A 534 23.32 6.77 -10.02
CA VAL A 534 24.51 6.29 -9.30
C VAL A 534 24.45 4.77 -9.28
N TYR A 535 24.97 4.14 -10.33
CA TYR A 535 24.91 2.68 -10.49
C TYR A 535 25.66 1.95 -9.37
N LEU A 536 24.98 1.01 -8.72
CA LEU A 536 25.56 0.12 -7.72
C LEU A 536 25.73 -1.29 -8.31
N ASP A 537 26.72 -2.04 -7.81
CA ASP A 537 27.14 -3.34 -8.33
C ASP A 537 26.72 -4.44 -7.36
N SER A 538 26.22 -5.58 -7.86
CA SER A 538 25.99 -6.76 -7.00
C SER A 538 27.29 -7.43 -6.54
N LYS A 539 28.39 -7.20 -7.27
CA LYS A 539 29.72 -7.75 -6.94
C LYS A 539 30.40 -6.89 -5.88
N ILE A 540 30.98 -7.56 -4.88
CA ILE A 540 31.85 -6.95 -3.88
C ILE A 540 33.16 -6.54 -4.58
N THR A 541 33.40 -5.23 -4.74
CA THR A 541 34.54 -4.67 -5.48
C THR A 541 35.74 -4.32 -4.59
N GLY A 542 35.57 -4.35 -3.27
CA GLY A 542 36.63 -4.14 -2.29
C GLY A 542 36.38 -4.92 -0.99
N THR A 543 37.44 -5.20 -0.23
CA THR A 543 37.46 -6.09 0.95
C THR A 543 36.48 -5.73 2.06
N SER A 544 36.01 -4.49 2.12
CA SER A 544 35.05 -3.99 3.12
C SER A 544 33.71 -3.54 2.53
N THR A 545 33.41 -3.89 1.27
CA THR A 545 32.16 -3.47 0.59
C THR A 545 31.08 -4.55 0.62
N ARG A 546 29.80 -4.12 0.58
CA ARG A 546 28.65 -5.03 0.45
C ARG A 546 27.99 -4.93 -0.94
N PRO A 547 27.28 -5.98 -1.41
CA PRO A 547 26.48 -5.92 -2.64
C PRO A 547 25.54 -4.72 -2.64
N PHE A 548 25.50 -3.98 -3.75
CA PHE A 548 24.74 -2.75 -3.93
C PHE A 548 25.01 -1.66 -2.86
N GLN A 549 26.25 -1.51 -2.41
CA GLN A 549 26.64 -0.38 -1.54
C GLN A 549 26.83 0.92 -2.33
N LEU A 550 26.20 2.00 -1.83
CA LEU A 550 26.44 3.38 -2.24
C LEU A 550 27.70 3.92 -1.55
N THR A 551 28.57 4.60 -2.29
CA THR A 551 29.79 5.21 -1.74
C THR A 551 29.94 6.65 -2.24
N VAL A 552 30.74 7.46 -1.54
CA VAL A 552 30.96 8.86 -1.90
C VAL A 552 31.69 8.98 -3.25
N GLU A 553 32.58 8.05 -3.57
CA GLU A 553 33.31 8.02 -4.86
C GLU A 553 32.36 7.81 -6.03
N LYS A 554 31.31 6.99 -5.85
CA LYS A 554 30.25 6.79 -6.85
C LYS A 554 29.38 8.03 -7.02
N LEU A 555 29.06 8.72 -5.92
CA LEU A 555 28.31 9.98 -5.92
C LEU A 555 29.10 11.10 -6.62
N GLU A 556 30.38 11.28 -6.26
CA GLU A 556 31.32 12.22 -6.89
C GLU A 556 31.45 11.92 -8.39
N LYS A 557 31.63 10.65 -8.78
CA LYS A 557 31.73 10.26 -10.19
C LYS A 557 30.44 10.58 -10.97
N ALA A 558 29.28 10.14 -10.48
CA ALA A 558 28.01 10.37 -11.19
C ALA A 558 27.70 11.87 -11.35
N LEU A 559 28.07 12.69 -10.37
CA LEU A 559 27.97 14.14 -10.44
C LEU A 559 28.96 14.77 -11.44
N GLN A 560 30.19 14.24 -11.53
CA GLN A 560 31.19 14.67 -12.51
C GLN A 560 30.81 14.28 -13.95
N ASP A 561 30.34 13.04 -14.16
CA ASP A 561 29.86 12.56 -15.45
C ASP A 561 28.65 13.41 -15.94
N ALA A 562 27.67 13.69 -15.06
CA ALA A 562 26.54 14.56 -15.37
C ALA A 562 26.96 16.01 -15.71
N ARG A 563 27.91 16.58 -14.96
CA ARG A 563 28.49 17.91 -15.25
C ARG A 563 29.20 17.92 -16.61
N ALA A 564 29.90 16.86 -16.99
CA ALA A 564 30.55 16.72 -18.28
C ALA A 564 29.55 16.59 -19.45
N GLU A 565 28.39 15.99 -19.22
CA GLU A 565 27.26 15.96 -20.18
C GLU A 565 26.46 17.29 -20.24
N GLY A 566 26.79 18.27 -19.39
CA GLY A 566 26.10 19.57 -19.32
C GLY A 566 24.76 19.52 -18.56
N VAL A 567 24.57 18.54 -17.68
CA VAL A 567 23.36 18.37 -16.88
C VAL A 567 23.55 19.00 -15.49
N THR A 568 22.76 20.02 -15.16
CA THR A 568 22.73 20.57 -13.80
C THR A 568 22.01 19.61 -12.86
N VAL A 569 22.72 19.16 -11.82
CA VAL A 569 22.15 18.39 -10.70
C VAL A 569 21.84 19.34 -9.55
N ARG A 570 20.66 19.21 -8.95
CA ARG A 570 20.19 20.09 -7.85
C ARG A 570 19.92 19.38 -6.53
N ALA A 571 19.67 18.07 -6.56
CA ALA A 571 19.40 17.28 -5.37
C ALA A 571 19.96 15.85 -5.44
N LEU A 572 19.94 15.17 -4.30
CA LEU A 572 20.22 13.76 -4.09
C LEU A 572 19.01 13.12 -3.39
N ILE A 573 18.53 11.97 -3.87
CA ILE A 573 17.54 11.14 -3.17
C ILE A 573 18.25 10.00 -2.45
N LEU A 574 17.95 9.87 -1.15
CA LEU A 574 18.33 8.73 -0.31
C LEU A 574 17.06 7.98 0.11
N LEU A 575 17.04 6.65 0.01
CA LEU A 575 15.93 5.80 0.44
C LEU A 575 16.40 4.99 1.65
N ASN A 576 15.76 5.13 2.82
CA ASN A 576 16.29 4.55 4.07
C ASN A 576 15.16 4.10 5.02
N PRO A 577 14.85 2.80 5.16
CA PRO A 577 15.41 1.66 4.43
C PRO A 577 15.21 1.67 2.91
N GLN A 578 16.14 1.04 2.19
CA GLN A 578 16.21 1.01 0.73
C GLN A 578 15.16 0.09 0.10
N ASN A 579 14.58 0.51 -1.02
CA ASN A 579 13.59 -0.22 -1.81
C ASN A 579 14.05 -0.21 -3.28
N PRO A 580 14.51 -1.34 -3.83
CA PRO A 580 14.06 -2.70 -3.52
C PRO A 580 14.98 -3.56 -2.62
N LEU A 581 16.12 -3.04 -2.16
CA LEU A 581 17.21 -3.85 -1.61
C LEU A 581 16.99 -4.39 -0.18
N GLY A 582 16.25 -3.66 0.67
CA GLY A 582 16.09 -3.98 2.10
C GLY A 582 17.28 -3.55 2.99
N ASP A 583 18.32 -2.98 2.38
CA ASP A 583 19.45 -2.37 3.10
C ASP A 583 19.03 -1.14 3.92
N ILE A 584 19.73 -0.93 5.04
CA ILE A 584 19.68 0.30 5.84
C ILE A 584 21.04 1.00 5.66
N TYR A 585 21.06 2.32 5.58
CA TYR A 585 22.33 3.06 5.63
C TYR A 585 22.81 3.21 7.08
N SER A 586 24.11 3.04 7.31
CA SER A 586 24.67 3.31 8.64
C SER A 586 24.63 4.81 8.98
N LEU A 587 24.76 5.15 10.26
CA LEU A 587 24.84 6.54 10.71
C LEU A 587 26.06 7.28 10.12
N SER A 588 27.16 6.58 9.81
CA SER A 588 28.31 7.17 9.12
C SER A 588 28.01 7.37 7.64
N GLU A 589 27.47 6.36 6.95
CA GLU A 589 27.09 6.45 5.53
C GLU A 589 26.15 7.63 5.27
N LEU A 590 25.10 7.78 6.08
CA LEU A 590 24.18 8.94 5.99
C LEU A 590 24.91 10.27 6.17
N ARG A 591 25.83 10.37 7.14
CA ARG A 591 26.62 11.59 7.38
C ARG A 591 27.53 11.91 6.20
N ASP A 592 28.18 10.91 5.63
CA ASP A 592 29.11 11.06 4.51
C ASP A 592 28.39 11.48 3.23
N TYR A 593 27.18 10.96 2.97
CA TYR A 593 26.33 11.40 1.86
C TYR A 593 25.76 12.82 2.05
N LEU A 594 25.37 13.19 3.27
CA LEU A 594 24.88 14.54 3.59
C LEU A 594 26.00 15.59 3.49
N GLU A 595 27.21 15.27 3.95
CA GLU A 595 28.38 16.16 3.77
C GLU A 595 28.83 16.21 2.30
N PHE A 596 28.71 15.11 1.53
CA PHE A 596 28.86 15.16 0.06
C PHE A 596 27.88 16.14 -0.58
N ALA A 597 26.59 16.03 -0.29
CA ALA A 597 25.57 16.88 -0.89
C ALA A 597 25.84 18.37 -0.58
N LYS A 598 26.16 18.68 0.68
CA LYS A 598 26.56 20.01 1.14
C LYS A 598 27.80 20.56 0.42
N ARG A 599 28.86 19.77 0.22
CA ARG A 599 30.06 20.19 -0.55
C ARG A 599 29.75 20.64 -1.98
N HIS A 600 28.65 20.15 -2.56
CA HIS A 600 28.20 20.47 -3.92
C HIS A 600 26.92 21.29 -3.95
N GLU A 601 26.51 21.89 -2.82
CA GLU A 601 25.30 22.71 -2.66
C GLU A 601 23.98 22.03 -3.07
N LEU A 602 23.95 20.69 -3.02
CA LEU A 602 22.78 19.89 -3.38
C LEU A 602 21.76 19.82 -2.25
N HIS A 603 20.47 19.81 -2.61
CA HIS A 603 19.41 19.39 -1.71
C HIS A 603 19.46 17.88 -1.45
N VAL A 604 18.97 17.42 -0.31
CA VAL A 604 18.84 16.00 0.01
C VAL A 604 17.40 15.68 0.38
N ILE A 605 16.81 14.74 -0.35
CA ILE A 605 15.47 14.20 -0.12
C ILE A 605 15.64 12.80 0.46
N VAL A 606 15.29 12.63 1.74
CA VAL A 606 15.43 11.35 2.46
C VAL A 606 14.04 10.72 2.61
N ASP A 607 13.77 9.63 1.90
CA ASP A 607 12.51 8.88 2.02
C ASP A 607 12.65 7.76 3.05
N GLU A 608 12.08 7.99 4.24
CA GLU A 608 12.12 7.09 5.39
C GLU A 608 10.80 6.31 5.58
N ILE A 609 10.00 6.17 4.51
CA ILE A 609 8.67 5.53 4.50
C ILE A 609 8.60 4.08 5.06
N TYR A 610 9.75 3.42 5.28
CA TYR A 610 9.85 2.07 5.87
C TYR A 610 10.48 2.07 7.28
N MET A 611 10.61 3.22 7.96
CA MET A 611 11.34 3.32 9.22
C MET A 611 10.79 2.45 10.35
N LEU A 612 9.49 2.14 10.36
CA LEU A 612 8.88 1.20 11.32
C LEU A 612 8.70 -0.22 10.75
N SER A 613 9.14 -0.44 9.52
CA SER A 613 9.15 -1.75 8.84
C SER A 613 10.49 -2.47 8.97
N VAL A 614 11.30 -2.16 9.99
CA VAL A 614 12.49 -2.92 10.37
C VAL A 614 12.08 -3.94 11.45
N PHE A 615 12.22 -5.22 11.15
CA PHE A 615 11.49 -6.30 11.85
C PHE A 615 12.40 -7.33 12.57
N ASP A 616 13.70 -7.08 12.63
CA ASP A 616 14.65 -7.90 13.38
C ASP A 616 15.55 -7.03 14.27
N GLU A 617 15.72 -7.46 15.53
CA GLU A 617 16.46 -6.73 16.57
C GLU A 617 17.97 -6.63 16.29
N SER A 618 18.51 -7.45 15.38
CA SER A 618 19.90 -7.32 14.91
C SER A 618 20.13 -6.13 13.96
N ALA A 619 19.08 -5.49 13.45
CA ALA A 619 19.17 -4.40 12.48
C ALA A 619 18.77 -3.05 13.09
N THR A 620 19.77 -2.20 13.36
CA THR A 620 19.54 -0.84 13.87
C THR A 620 19.20 0.14 12.75
N PHE A 621 17.99 0.71 12.78
CA PHE A 621 17.63 1.87 11.97
C PHE A 621 18.09 3.18 12.62
N HIS A 622 18.63 4.08 11.79
CA HIS A 622 18.91 5.47 12.13
C HIS A 622 18.17 6.39 11.15
N SER A 623 17.32 7.26 11.68
CA SER A 623 16.73 8.38 10.93
C SER A 623 17.73 9.51 10.81
N VAL A 624 17.70 10.24 9.69
CA VAL A 624 18.42 11.50 9.54
C VAL A 624 17.95 12.55 10.56
N LEU A 625 16.69 12.51 11.00
CA LEU A 625 16.17 13.40 12.06
C LEU A 625 16.68 13.02 13.47
N GLY A 626 17.31 11.86 13.63
CA GLY A 626 17.97 11.41 14.86
C GLY A 626 19.42 11.84 15.01
N MET A 627 19.95 12.68 14.10
CA MET A 627 21.31 13.22 14.20
C MET A 627 21.36 14.46 15.11
N ASP A 628 22.38 14.55 15.99
CA ASP A 628 22.64 15.72 16.84
C ASP A 628 22.74 17.04 16.06
N ARG A 629 23.23 16.96 14.82
CA ARG A 629 23.35 18.07 13.88
C ARG A 629 23.38 17.57 12.44
N LEU A 630 22.49 18.09 11.61
CA LEU A 630 22.54 17.91 10.15
C LEU A 630 23.69 18.76 9.55
N PRO A 631 24.42 18.25 8.54
CA PRO A 631 25.45 19.03 7.83
C PRO A 631 24.92 20.34 7.23
N ASP A 632 23.74 20.29 6.60
CA ASP A 632 22.98 21.45 6.11
C ASP A 632 21.47 21.23 6.37
N PRO A 633 20.90 21.82 7.44
CA PRO A 633 19.47 21.71 7.74
C PRO A 633 18.54 22.42 6.74
N GLN A 634 19.05 23.40 5.97
CA GLN A 634 18.26 24.17 5.01
C GLN A 634 18.17 23.49 3.64
N ARG A 635 19.08 22.56 3.34
CA ARG A 635 19.04 21.69 2.15
C ARG A 635 18.60 20.26 2.44
N THR A 636 18.35 19.88 3.69
CA THR A 636 17.87 18.53 4.06
C THR A 636 16.35 18.51 4.22
N HIS A 637 15.69 17.55 3.57
CA HIS A 637 14.25 17.37 3.56
C HIS A 637 13.90 15.90 3.80
N VAL A 638 13.13 15.59 4.83
CA VAL A 638 12.82 14.20 5.22
C VAL A 638 11.35 13.88 4.97
N MET A 639 11.09 12.75 4.32
CA MET A 639 9.77 12.27 3.93
C MET A 639 9.42 11.00 4.69
N TRP A 640 8.16 10.89 5.11
CA TRP A 640 7.61 9.67 5.71
C TRP A 640 6.12 9.49 5.35
N GLY A 641 5.55 8.31 5.54
CA GLY A 641 4.11 8.13 5.43
C GLY A 641 3.59 6.75 5.83
N ILE A 642 2.44 6.73 6.51
CA ILE A 642 1.74 5.53 7.01
C ILE A 642 1.43 4.45 5.95
N THR A 643 1.54 4.81 4.67
CA THR A 643 1.28 3.98 3.47
C THR A 643 1.94 2.59 3.52
N LYS A 644 3.09 2.44 4.20
CA LYS A 644 3.85 1.18 4.29
C LYS A 644 3.83 0.62 5.71
N ASP A 645 4.38 1.37 6.66
CA ASP A 645 4.51 0.99 8.06
C ASP A 645 3.19 0.55 8.71
N PHE A 646 2.07 1.24 8.40
CA PHE A 646 0.75 0.98 8.98
C PHE A 646 -0.20 0.16 8.09
N ALA A 647 0.30 -0.50 7.04
CA ALA A 647 -0.50 -1.37 6.16
C ALA A 647 -1.74 -0.68 5.52
N VAL A 648 -1.64 0.63 5.22
CA VAL A 648 -2.77 1.46 4.73
C VAL A 648 -2.45 2.19 3.42
N SER A 649 -2.04 1.43 2.40
CA SER A 649 -1.70 1.96 1.07
C SER A 649 -2.79 2.85 0.44
N GLY A 650 -4.06 2.55 0.72
CA GLY A 650 -5.24 3.26 0.25
C GLY A 650 -5.62 4.54 1.01
N ILE A 651 -5.04 4.82 2.19
CA ILE A 651 -5.36 6.08 2.93
C ILE A 651 -4.71 7.31 2.28
N ARG A 652 -3.68 7.12 1.46
CA ARG A 652 -3.00 8.19 0.69
C ARG A 652 -2.51 9.33 1.59
N PHE A 653 -1.66 9.01 2.56
CA PHE A 653 -1.03 10.00 3.44
C PHE A 653 0.50 9.89 3.37
N GLY A 654 1.15 11.06 3.29
CA GLY A 654 2.58 11.25 3.46
C GLY A 654 2.87 12.65 4.02
N THR A 655 4.01 12.81 4.67
CA THR A 655 4.44 14.06 5.29
C THR A 655 5.87 14.42 4.89
N LEU A 656 6.12 15.71 4.75
CA LEU A 656 7.45 16.31 4.71
C LEU A 656 7.79 16.88 6.08
N TYR A 657 9.05 16.78 6.49
CA TYR A 657 9.67 17.64 7.49
C TYR A 657 10.87 18.37 6.85
N THR A 658 10.92 19.69 6.98
CA THR A 658 12.12 20.47 6.64
C THR A 658 12.15 21.81 7.37
N GLU A 659 13.36 22.28 7.69
CA GLU A 659 13.56 23.55 8.41
C GLU A 659 13.61 24.77 7.48
N ASN A 660 13.65 24.54 6.17
CA ASN A 660 13.66 25.56 5.14
C ASN A 660 12.24 26.11 4.90
N GLN A 661 11.99 27.34 5.40
CA GLN A 661 10.66 27.95 5.32
C GLN A 661 10.24 28.33 3.90
N ASP A 662 11.18 28.59 3.00
CA ASP A 662 10.86 28.89 1.60
C ASP A 662 10.36 27.62 0.88
N VAL A 663 10.98 26.46 1.16
CA VAL A 663 10.49 25.15 0.70
C VAL A 663 9.14 24.83 1.36
N VAL A 664 8.93 25.15 2.64
CA VAL A 664 7.62 24.99 3.30
C VAL A 664 6.53 25.80 2.58
N ASN A 665 6.78 27.08 2.31
CA ASN A 665 5.82 27.96 1.66
C ASN A 665 5.57 27.58 0.19
N ALA A 666 6.62 27.20 -0.54
CA ALA A 666 6.52 26.75 -1.93
C ALA A 666 5.75 25.43 -2.07
N VAL A 667 6.05 24.41 -1.26
CA VAL A 667 5.31 23.13 -1.26
C VAL A 667 3.86 23.34 -0.77
N ALA A 668 3.62 24.23 0.21
CA ALA A 668 2.26 24.58 0.65
C ALA A 668 1.38 25.11 -0.50
N SER A 669 1.94 25.87 -1.45
CA SER A 669 1.19 26.36 -2.62
C SER A 669 0.65 25.23 -3.52
N LEU A 670 1.36 24.10 -3.59
CA LEU A 670 0.97 22.92 -4.37
C LEU A 670 -0.05 22.03 -3.62
N CYS A 671 -0.19 22.21 -2.30
CA CYS A 671 -1.07 21.38 -1.47
C CYS A 671 -2.56 21.58 -1.78
N TYR A 672 -2.96 22.63 -2.51
CA TYR A 672 -4.31 22.77 -3.05
C TYR A 672 -4.71 21.57 -3.94
N PHE A 673 -3.77 21.00 -4.70
CA PHE A 673 -3.98 19.84 -5.58
C PHE A 673 -3.66 18.50 -4.91
N HIS A 674 -2.86 18.52 -3.84
CA HIS A 674 -2.28 17.33 -3.20
C HIS A 674 -2.71 17.12 -1.74
N GLY A 675 -3.64 17.91 -1.21
CA GLY A 675 -4.09 17.84 0.17
C GLY A 675 -4.80 16.54 0.55
N VAL A 676 -4.77 16.23 1.84
CA VAL A 676 -5.54 15.14 2.48
C VAL A 676 -6.83 15.74 3.07
N CYS A 677 -7.98 15.08 2.95
CA CYS A 677 -9.24 15.64 3.47
C CYS A 677 -9.34 15.56 5.01
N GLY A 678 -10.03 16.53 5.63
CA GLY A 678 -10.12 16.70 7.09
C GLY A 678 -10.48 15.43 7.89
N PRO A 679 -11.46 14.60 7.48
CA PRO A 679 -11.80 13.38 8.23
C PRO A 679 -10.69 12.31 8.20
N ILE A 680 -9.91 12.26 7.12
CA ILE A 680 -8.70 11.41 7.06
C ILE A 680 -7.58 12.03 7.90
N GLN A 681 -7.42 13.36 7.89
CA GLN A 681 -6.46 14.04 8.77
C GLN A 681 -6.75 13.77 10.26
N HIS A 682 -8.01 13.76 10.68
CA HIS A 682 -8.42 13.35 12.04
C HIS A 682 -8.08 11.88 12.33
N LYS A 683 -8.46 10.94 11.43
CA LYS A 683 -8.11 9.50 11.57
C LYS A 683 -6.61 9.29 11.76
N VAL A 684 -5.79 9.96 10.96
CA VAL A 684 -4.33 9.86 11.08
C VAL A 684 -3.86 10.47 12.39
N ALA A 685 -4.36 11.64 12.80
CA ALA A 685 -3.96 12.24 14.08
C ALA A 685 -4.31 11.34 15.29
N GLN A 686 -5.48 10.69 15.33
CA GLN A 686 -5.81 9.74 16.40
C GLN A 686 -4.93 8.48 16.34
N LEU A 687 -4.64 7.95 15.15
CA LEU A 687 -3.70 6.83 14.97
C LEU A 687 -2.31 7.17 15.54
N LEU A 688 -1.75 8.31 15.13
CA LEU A 688 -0.40 8.73 15.52
C LEU A 688 -0.32 9.14 17.01
N ARG A 689 -1.44 9.50 17.64
CA ARG A 689 -1.49 9.82 19.08
C ARG A 689 -1.38 8.57 19.97
N ASP A 690 -1.88 7.43 19.50
CA ASP A 690 -2.05 6.19 20.27
C ASP A 690 -0.75 5.36 20.39
N ARG A 691 0.23 5.91 21.14
CA ARG A 691 1.57 5.32 21.29
C ARG A 691 1.57 3.93 21.90
N ASP A 692 0.72 3.70 22.89
CA ASP A 692 0.67 2.42 23.57
C ASP A 692 0.10 1.32 22.67
N TRP A 693 -0.96 1.59 21.91
CA TRP A 693 -1.42 0.62 20.91
C TRP A 693 -0.38 0.39 19.81
N ILE A 694 0.28 1.45 19.32
CA ILE A 694 1.32 1.30 18.29
C ILE A 694 2.49 0.44 18.81
N ASN A 695 3.07 0.78 19.96
CA ASN A 695 4.26 0.14 20.50
C ASN A 695 3.97 -1.27 21.07
N GLN A 696 2.87 -1.43 21.82
CA GLN A 696 2.61 -2.63 22.59
C GLN A 696 1.80 -3.69 21.79
N VAL A 697 1.04 -3.26 20.77
CA VAL A 697 0.18 -4.15 19.96
C VAL A 697 0.64 -4.17 18.49
N TYR A 698 0.55 -3.04 17.79
CA TYR A 698 0.70 -3.02 16.33
C TYR A 698 2.10 -3.38 15.86
N LEU A 699 3.15 -2.70 16.36
CA LEU A 699 4.52 -2.93 15.90
C LEU A 699 5.01 -4.33 16.26
N ARG A 700 4.76 -4.81 17.49
CA ARG A 700 5.10 -6.18 17.89
C ARG A 700 4.47 -7.22 16.97
N ALA A 701 3.18 -7.10 16.66
CA ALA A 701 2.48 -8.01 15.77
C ALA A 701 2.97 -7.88 14.31
N ASN A 702 3.21 -6.66 13.83
CA ASN A 702 3.73 -6.40 12.49
C ASN A 702 5.13 -6.97 12.30
N HIS A 703 6.05 -6.73 13.23
CA HIS A 703 7.42 -7.26 13.20
C HIS A 703 7.44 -8.79 13.30
N ALA A 704 6.68 -9.38 14.22
CA ALA A 704 6.59 -10.84 14.33
C ALA A 704 6.04 -11.50 13.04
N ARG A 705 4.97 -10.94 12.45
CA ARG A 705 4.39 -11.44 11.19
C ARG A 705 5.32 -11.22 10.00
N LEU A 706 5.98 -10.07 9.92
CA LEU A 706 6.99 -9.78 8.88
C LEU A 706 8.18 -10.74 8.97
N LYS A 707 8.74 -10.93 10.17
CA LYS A 707 9.85 -11.86 10.41
C LYS A 707 9.46 -13.30 10.04
N ALA A 708 8.29 -13.77 10.44
CA ALA A 708 7.81 -15.11 10.07
C ALA A 708 7.62 -15.29 8.56
N ALA A 709 7.03 -14.31 7.87
CA ALA A 709 6.84 -14.35 6.42
C ALA A 709 8.17 -14.22 5.63
N HIS A 710 9.10 -13.42 6.13
CA HIS A 710 10.46 -13.30 5.61
C HIS A 710 11.24 -14.62 5.75
N THR A 711 11.25 -15.21 6.95
CA THR A 711 11.87 -16.51 7.21
C THR A 711 11.30 -17.57 6.27
N TYR A 712 9.97 -17.69 6.14
CA TYR A 712 9.36 -18.65 5.23
C TYR A 712 9.84 -18.49 3.76
N VAL A 713 9.79 -17.27 3.22
CA VAL A 713 10.20 -17.02 1.82
C VAL A 713 11.72 -17.21 1.63
N THR A 714 12.54 -16.83 2.61
CA THR A 714 13.99 -17.01 2.53
C THR A 714 14.45 -18.46 2.72
N ASP A 715 13.73 -19.27 3.50
CA ASP A 715 13.99 -20.70 3.63
C ASP A 715 13.58 -21.46 2.36
N GLU A 716 12.43 -21.15 1.76
CA GLU A 716 12.05 -21.64 0.43
C GLU A 716 13.14 -21.32 -0.62
N LEU A 717 13.67 -20.10 -0.65
CA LEU A 717 14.74 -19.72 -1.57
C LEU A 717 16.05 -20.49 -1.32
N LYS A 718 16.41 -20.76 -0.05
CA LYS A 718 17.55 -21.63 0.30
C LYS A 718 17.33 -23.06 -0.21
N THR A 719 16.13 -23.63 -0.02
CA THR A 719 15.78 -24.97 -0.51
C THR A 719 15.88 -25.07 -2.04
N LEU A 720 15.58 -23.99 -2.77
CA LEU A 720 15.71 -23.90 -4.22
C LEU A 720 17.15 -23.58 -4.70
N GLY A 721 18.09 -23.34 -3.78
CA GLY A 721 19.46 -22.94 -4.12
C GLY A 721 19.57 -21.55 -4.77
N VAL A 722 18.57 -20.69 -4.57
CA VAL A 722 18.49 -19.36 -5.18
C VAL A 722 19.19 -18.32 -4.28
N PRO A 723 20.18 -17.55 -4.77
CA PRO A 723 20.79 -16.47 -4.00
C PRO A 723 19.85 -15.27 -3.83
N PHE A 724 19.95 -14.59 -2.69
CA PHE A 724 19.19 -13.37 -2.40
C PHE A 724 19.90 -12.49 -1.36
N LEU A 725 19.51 -11.21 -1.28
CA LEU A 725 19.93 -10.32 -0.21
C LEU A 725 19.08 -10.59 1.04
N ASN A 726 19.65 -11.35 1.98
CA ASN A 726 19.05 -11.53 3.30
C ASN A 726 19.10 -10.21 4.08
N ARG A 727 17.93 -9.58 4.35
CA ARG A 727 17.80 -8.23 4.90
C ARG A 727 16.55 -8.07 5.78
N ASN A 728 16.66 -7.24 6.81
CA ASN A 728 15.72 -7.21 7.93
C ASN A 728 14.78 -5.99 7.91
N ALA A 729 14.61 -5.33 6.75
CA ALA A 729 13.86 -4.09 6.62
C ALA A 729 12.97 -4.03 5.37
N GLY A 730 11.86 -3.31 5.48
CA GLY A 730 10.82 -3.27 4.47
C GLY A 730 9.94 -4.53 4.54
N PHE A 731 9.49 -5.02 3.38
CA PHE A 731 8.70 -6.25 3.29
C PHE A 731 8.87 -6.95 1.94
N PHE A 732 10.14 -7.03 1.53
CA PHE A 732 10.55 -7.58 0.24
C PHE A 732 11.94 -8.21 0.31
N VAL A 733 12.18 -9.18 -0.56
CA VAL A 733 13.50 -9.79 -0.79
C VAL A 733 13.96 -9.43 -2.20
N TRP A 734 15.24 -9.10 -2.35
CA TRP A 734 15.92 -8.90 -3.63
C TRP A 734 16.69 -10.18 -4.00
N ILE A 735 16.34 -10.78 -5.14
CA ILE A 735 16.59 -12.17 -5.47
C ILE A 735 17.36 -12.28 -6.79
N ASP A 736 18.33 -13.18 -6.85
CA ASP A 736 19.16 -13.44 -8.02
C ASP A 736 18.64 -14.66 -8.79
N PHE A 737 17.93 -14.42 -9.89
CA PHE A 737 17.52 -15.47 -10.84
C PHE A 737 18.45 -15.56 -12.06
N ARG A 738 19.69 -15.02 -12.02
CA ARG A 738 20.64 -15.09 -13.17
C ARG A 738 20.92 -16.52 -13.64
N LYS A 739 20.85 -17.51 -12.76
CA LYS A 739 20.92 -18.96 -13.07
C LYS A 739 19.89 -19.42 -14.12
N TYR A 740 18.73 -18.78 -14.19
CA TYR A 740 17.58 -19.21 -15.00
C TYR A 740 17.44 -18.44 -16.32
N LEU A 741 18.40 -17.56 -16.62
CA LEU A 741 18.49 -16.86 -17.90
C LEU A 741 19.49 -17.60 -18.81
N LYS A 742 19.11 -17.86 -20.07
CA LYS A 742 20.01 -18.45 -21.08
C LYS A 742 21.15 -17.51 -21.45
N THR A 743 20.91 -16.21 -21.36
CA THR A 743 21.90 -15.16 -21.55
C THR A 743 21.68 -14.08 -20.50
N GLY A 744 22.74 -13.42 -20.04
CA GLY A 744 22.65 -12.28 -19.12
C GLY A 744 22.12 -11.02 -19.82
N THR A 745 20.85 -11.04 -20.24
CA THR A 745 20.18 -9.96 -20.99
C THR A 745 18.85 -9.59 -20.35
N PHE A 746 18.41 -8.35 -20.56
CA PHE A 746 17.12 -7.88 -20.07
C PHE A 746 15.93 -8.49 -20.82
N GLU A 747 16.18 -9.00 -22.01
CA GLU A 747 15.22 -9.67 -22.87
C GLU A 747 14.88 -11.06 -22.29
N GLU A 748 15.90 -11.79 -21.82
CA GLU A 748 15.72 -13.02 -21.03
C GLU A 748 15.09 -12.75 -19.64
N GLU A 749 15.48 -11.66 -18.96
CA GLU A 749 14.83 -11.25 -17.70
C GLU A 749 13.32 -11.04 -17.88
N LEU A 750 12.92 -10.35 -18.97
CA LEU A 750 11.51 -10.13 -19.30
C LEU A 750 10.80 -11.41 -19.75
N LEU A 751 11.50 -12.37 -20.38
CA LEU A 751 10.93 -13.68 -20.70
C LEU A 751 10.65 -14.50 -19.43
N LEU A 752 11.59 -14.53 -18.48
CA LEU A 752 11.39 -15.19 -17.18
C LEU A 752 10.28 -14.52 -16.37
N TRP A 753 10.21 -13.19 -16.38
CA TRP A 753 9.13 -12.43 -15.77
C TRP A 753 7.75 -12.80 -16.35
N LYS A 754 7.64 -12.97 -17.68
CA LYS A 754 6.40 -13.43 -18.32
C LYS A 754 6.02 -14.85 -17.91
N ARG A 755 6.98 -15.79 -17.84
CA ARG A 755 6.71 -17.16 -17.36
C ARG A 755 6.14 -17.20 -15.94
N PHE A 756 6.60 -16.34 -15.02
CA PHE A 756 5.97 -16.22 -13.69
C PHE A 756 4.53 -15.70 -13.78
N LEU A 757 4.28 -14.67 -14.59
CA LEU A 757 2.95 -14.08 -14.78
C LEU A 757 1.95 -15.07 -15.41
N ASP A 758 2.39 -15.82 -16.42
CA ASP A 758 1.62 -16.88 -17.08
C ASP A 758 1.30 -18.03 -16.11
N ASN A 759 2.26 -18.45 -15.29
CA ASN A 759 2.05 -19.39 -14.18
C ASN A 759 1.45 -18.72 -12.91
N LYS A 760 0.77 -17.58 -13.10
CA LYS A 760 -0.12 -16.92 -12.13
C LYS A 760 0.56 -16.35 -10.88
N VAL A 761 1.76 -15.81 -11.02
CA VAL A 761 2.43 -14.98 -9.99
C VAL A 761 3.03 -13.73 -10.61
N LEU A 762 2.53 -12.56 -10.20
CA LEU A 762 3.15 -11.28 -10.51
C LEU A 762 4.30 -11.01 -9.52
N VAL A 763 5.53 -10.94 -10.05
CA VAL A 763 6.74 -10.42 -9.37
C VAL A 763 7.21 -9.13 -10.07
N SER A 764 8.30 -8.50 -9.59
CA SER A 764 8.91 -7.34 -10.27
C SER A 764 10.35 -7.64 -10.67
N CYS A 765 10.71 -7.42 -11.93
CA CYS A 765 12.05 -7.65 -12.49
C CYS A 765 13.00 -6.47 -12.30
N GLY A 766 14.31 -6.71 -12.41
CA GLY A 766 15.39 -5.77 -12.12
C GLY A 766 15.33 -4.49 -12.96
N LYS A 767 14.95 -4.61 -14.24
CA LYS A 767 14.73 -3.49 -15.15
C LYS A 767 13.67 -2.50 -14.66
N ALA A 768 12.69 -2.93 -13.86
CA ALA A 768 11.68 -2.05 -13.27
C ALA A 768 12.21 -1.16 -12.13
N PHE A 769 13.46 -1.35 -11.71
CA PHE A 769 14.14 -0.60 -10.66
C PHE A 769 15.43 0.08 -11.15
N GLU A 770 15.66 0.15 -12.47
CA GLU A 770 16.90 0.66 -13.07
C GLU A 770 18.17 -0.10 -12.62
N CYS A 771 18.02 -1.40 -12.30
CA CYS A 771 19.17 -2.26 -12.02
C CYS A 771 20.04 -2.38 -13.28
N SER A 772 21.35 -2.18 -13.13
CA SER A 772 22.36 -2.29 -14.20
C SER A 772 22.60 -3.73 -14.65
N GLU A 773 22.37 -4.70 -13.77
CA GLU A 773 22.55 -6.12 -14.02
C GLU A 773 21.21 -6.83 -14.22
N PRO A 774 20.98 -7.53 -15.35
CA PRO A 774 19.77 -8.31 -15.58
C PRO A 774 19.73 -9.58 -14.72
N GLY A 775 18.52 -10.06 -14.43
CA GLY A 775 18.25 -11.30 -13.70
C GLY A 775 17.98 -11.11 -12.20
N TRP A 776 18.00 -9.88 -11.71
CA TRP A 776 17.54 -9.54 -10.36
C TRP A 776 16.02 -9.37 -10.31
N PHE A 777 15.39 -9.73 -9.19
CA PHE A 777 13.95 -9.65 -9.00
C PHE A 777 13.58 -9.22 -7.56
N ARG A 778 12.43 -8.57 -7.39
CA ARG A 778 11.82 -8.32 -6.08
C ARG A 778 10.55 -9.16 -5.89
N ILE A 779 10.49 -9.86 -4.76
CA ILE A 779 9.28 -10.48 -4.22
C ILE A 779 8.83 -9.74 -2.97
N ILE A 780 7.56 -9.37 -2.90
CA ILE A 780 6.87 -8.88 -1.70
C ILE A 780 6.38 -10.08 -0.88
N PHE A 781 6.80 -10.19 0.38
CA PHE A 781 6.40 -11.32 1.26
C PHE A 781 5.28 -11.00 2.25
N ALA A 782 4.78 -9.75 2.31
CA ALA A 782 3.73 -9.37 3.26
C ALA A 782 2.30 -9.67 2.77
N ASP A 783 2.01 -10.96 2.52
CA ASP A 783 0.66 -11.50 2.26
C ASP A 783 0.38 -12.72 3.17
N LYS A 784 -0.83 -13.28 3.14
CA LYS A 784 -1.22 -14.41 4.01
C LYS A 784 -0.40 -15.68 3.73
N SER A 785 -0.10 -16.48 4.75
CA SER A 785 0.77 -17.65 4.68
C SER A 785 0.41 -18.65 3.56
N HIS A 786 -0.86 -18.99 3.37
CA HIS A 786 -1.29 -19.90 2.29
C HIS A 786 -1.14 -19.30 0.89
N ARG A 787 -1.22 -17.96 0.76
CA ARG A 787 -0.95 -17.25 -0.50
C ARG A 787 0.54 -17.20 -0.78
N LEU A 788 1.38 -17.04 0.25
CA LEU A 788 2.84 -17.17 0.15
C LEU A 788 3.21 -18.58 -0.32
N GLN A 789 2.68 -19.62 0.32
CA GLN A 789 2.90 -21.02 -0.06
C GLN A 789 2.50 -21.30 -1.52
N LEU A 790 1.28 -20.94 -1.92
CA LEU A 790 0.81 -21.16 -3.29
C LEU A 790 1.59 -20.34 -4.34
N GLY A 791 2.04 -19.13 -3.99
CA GLY A 791 2.89 -18.33 -4.85
C GLY A 791 4.32 -18.88 -4.97
N MET A 792 4.94 -19.32 -3.87
CA MET A 792 6.26 -19.96 -3.89
C MET A 792 6.23 -21.31 -4.62
N GLN A 793 5.16 -22.09 -4.48
CA GLN A 793 4.93 -23.31 -5.28
C GLN A 793 4.88 -22.99 -6.79
N ARG A 794 4.17 -21.92 -7.19
CA ARG A 794 4.10 -21.48 -8.60
C ARG A 794 5.42 -20.93 -9.12
N ILE A 795 6.21 -20.25 -8.28
CA ILE A 795 7.57 -19.81 -8.62
C ILE A 795 8.50 -21.00 -8.80
N ARG A 796 8.54 -21.92 -7.83
CA ARG A 796 9.30 -23.18 -7.86
C ARG A 796 9.09 -23.93 -9.18
N LYS A 797 7.83 -24.16 -9.57
CA LYS A 797 7.48 -24.84 -10.82
C LYS A 797 8.13 -24.18 -12.05
N VAL A 798 8.07 -22.84 -12.16
CA VAL A 798 8.66 -22.11 -13.30
C VAL A 798 10.19 -22.22 -13.32
N LEU A 799 10.83 -22.21 -12.14
CA LEU A 799 12.27 -22.39 -12.01
C LEU A 799 12.70 -23.81 -12.37
N GLU A 800 11.97 -24.83 -11.90
CA GLU A 800 12.19 -26.24 -12.23
C GLU A 800 12.02 -26.50 -13.74
N GLU A 801 10.93 -26.01 -14.35
CA GLU A 801 10.70 -26.09 -15.80
C GLU A 801 11.82 -25.40 -16.59
N ARG A 802 12.28 -24.21 -16.16
CA ARG A 802 13.36 -23.47 -16.84
C ARG A 802 14.72 -24.14 -16.68
N GLU A 803 15.01 -24.76 -15.54
CA GLU A 803 16.25 -25.50 -15.31
C GLU A 803 16.31 -26.76 -16.19
N GLN A 804 15.20 -27.47 -16.38
CA GLN A 804 15.14 -28.60 -17.32
C GLN A 804 15.27 -28.15 -18.79
N GLU A 805 14.70 -27.01 -19.19
CA GLU A 805 14.91 -26.45 -20.55
C GLU A 805 16.40 -26.19 -20.85
N ILE A 806 17.10 -25.55 -19.91
CA ILE A 806 18.54 -25.22 -20.07
C ILE A 806 19.37 -26.52 -20.13
N LEU A 807 19.14 -27.46 -19.21
CA LEU A 807 19.82 -28.76 -19.15
C LEU A 807 19.46 -29.72 -20.31
N ALA A 808 18.43 -29.42 -21.10
CA ALA A 808 18.11 -30.12 -22.34
C ALA A 808 18.88 -29.52 -23.51
N GLU A 809 18.87 -28.20 -23.66
CA GLU A 809 19.58 -27.51 -24.74
C GLU A 809 21.11 -27.64 -24.65
N GLU A 810 21.67 -27.75 -23.44
CA GLU A 810 23.08 -28.10 -23.21
C GLU A 810 23.43 -29.53 -23.69
N LYS A 811 22.46 -30.45 -23.75
CA LYS A 811 22.64 -31.83 -24.26
C LYS A 811 22.36 -31.94 -25.75
N GLU A 812 21.55 -31.03 -26.30
CA GLU A 812 21.26 -30.95 -27.74
C GLU A 812 22.31 -30.13 -28.53
N GLN A 813 23.43 -29.74 -27.91
CA GLN A 813 24.63 -29.21 -28.58
C GLN A 813 25.78 -30.25 -28.65
N PRO A 814 25.70 -31.29 -29.50
CA PRO A 814 26.84 -32.14 -29.82
C PRO A 814 27.88 -31.40 -30.67
N CYS A 815 29.15 -31.82 -30.56
CA CYS A 815 30.31 -31.14 -31.15
C CYS A 815 30.18 -30.84 -32.65
N GLN A 816 30.44 -29.58 -33.03
CA GLN A 816 30.81 -29.19 -34.39
C GLN A 816 32.31 -28.88 -34.50
N SER A 817 33.14 -29.86 -34.14
CA SER A 817 34.51 -30.00 -34.62
C SER A 817 34.82 -31.46 -34.90
N ASP A 818 35.78 -31.69 -35.78
CA ASP A 818 36.49 -32.97 -35.95
C ASP A 818 35.66 -34.17 -36.47
N GLN A 819 35.08 -34.00 -37.66
CA GLN A 819 34.95 -35.12 -38.61
C GLN A 819 36.21 -35.20 -39.49
N ASP A 820 37.23 -35.92 -39.02
CA ASP A 820 38.15 -36.63 -39.92
C ASP A 820 38.93 -37.72 -39.15
N GLY A 821 38.88 -38.97 -39.62
CA GLY A 821 39.54 -40.11 -38.94
C GLY A 821 38.84 -41.45 -39.16
N LYS A 822 39.51 -42.37 -39.86
CA LYS A 822 39.08 -43.77 -40.04
C LYS A 822 39.86 -44.72 -39.12
N ALA A 823 39.35 -45.96 -39.06
CA ALA A 823 39.87 -47.19 -38.46
C ALA A 823 39.34 -47.45 -37.03
N ASP A 824 38.66 -48.55 -36.68
CA ASP A 824 38.59 -49.97 -37.14
C ASP A 824 39.27 -50.93 -36.15
N SER A 825 38.47 -51.51 -35.24
CA SER A 825 38.61 -52.91 -34.79
C SER A 825 37.40 -53.35 -33.94
N THR A 826 37.12 -54.65 -34.02
CA THR A 826 36.38 -55.55 -33.10
C THR A 826 36.43 -55.16 -31.60
N ASP A 827 35.45 -55.49 -30.75
CA ASP A 827 34.92 -56.85 -30.53
C ASP A 827 33.44 -56.97 -30.03
N GLU A 828 32.95 -58.21 -29.98
CA GLU A 828 31.55 -58.57 -29.69
C GLU A 828 31.22 -58.88 -28.20
N VAL A 829 30.01 -58.45 -27.78
CA VAL A 829 29.02 -59.18 -26.92
C VAL A 829 29.47 -59.57 -25.47
N ILE A 830 28.69 -59.26 -24.43
CA ILE A 830 27.72 -60.20 -23.80
C ILE A 830 26.66 -59.44 -22.96
N PHE A 831 25.42 -59.94 -23.01
CA PHE A 831 24.27 -59.53 -22.18
C PHE A 831 24.41 -59.95 -20.71
N VAL A 832 23.92 -59.10 -19.78
CA VAL A 832 23.40 -59.56 -18.47
C VAL A 832 22.12 -58.80 -18.15
N SER A 833 21.13 -59.48 -17.55
CA SER A 833 19.89 -58.86 -17.05
C SER A 833 19.30 -59.65 -15.87
N ARG A 834 18.55 -58.94 -15.01
CA ARG A 834 17.70 -59.43 -13.90
C ARG A 834 18.34 -59.92 -12.59
N HIS A 835 18.13 -59.10 -11.56
CA HIS A 835 17.41 -59.38 -10.29
C HIS A 835 17.85 -60.46 -9.26
N GLN A 836 17.85 -59.97 -8.02
CA GLN A 836 17.22 -60.50 -6.79
C GLN A 836 18.07 -61.06 -5.63
N ASP A 837 17.80 -60.46 -4.47
CA ASP A 837 17.62 -61.02 -3.12
C ASP A 837 18.80 -61.50 -2.22
N ASN A 838 19.21 -60.54 -1.38
CA ASN A 838 18.95 -60.48 0.08
C ASN A 838 19.67 -61.39 1.10
N THR A 839 20.00 -60.76 2.25
CA THR A 839 20.50 -61.33 3.53
C THR A 839 21.87 -62.02 3.48
N SER A 840 22.76 -61.90 4.47
CA SER A 840 22.56 -61.78 5.93
C SER A 840 23.64 -60.92 6.63
N ALA A 841 23.64 -60.86 7.97
CA ALA A 841 24.38 -59.86 8.75
C ALA A 841 25.67 -60.35 9.42
N SER A 842 26.66 -59.46 9.55
CA SER A 842 27.72 -59.51 10.57
C SER A 842 28.37 -58.14 10.81
N SER A 843 28.86 -57.91 12.04
CA SER A 843 29.68 -56.77 12.49
C SER A 843 29.32 -55.36 11.98
N SER A 844 28.62 -54.58 12.81
CA SER A 844 28.64 -53.11 12.71
C SER A 844 30.06 -52.59 12.99
N SER A 845 30.78 -52.09 11.98
CA SER A 845 32.08 -51.48 12.19
C SER A 845 31.92 -50.09 12.82
N LEU A 846 33.02 -49.57 13.39
CA LEU A 846 33.05 -48.19 13.88
C LEU A 846 32.77 -47.18 12.74
N GLY A 847 33.13 -47.53 11.50
CA GLY A 847 32.88 -46.71 10.31
C GLY A 847 31.39 -46.62 9.95
N ASP A 848 30.64 -47.72 10.05
CA ASP A 848 29.20 -47.74 9.75
C ASP A 848 28.41 -46.89 10.76
N LEU A 849 28.82 -46.97 12.04
CA LEU A 849 28.21 -46.18 13.11
C LEU A 849 28.53 -44.68 12.94
N ILE A 850 29.78 -44.34 12.58
CA ILE A 850 30.17 -42.96 12.24
C ILE A 850 29.40 -42.44 11.02
N GLY A 851 29.23 -43.25 9.97
CA GLY A 851 28.48 -42.87 8.77
C GLY A 851 27.01 -42.54 9.05
N LEU A 852 26.33 -43.39 9.86
CA LEU A 852 24.96 -43.11 10.32
C LEU A 852 24.87 -41.84 11.16
N LEU A 853 25.84 -41.59 12.05
CA LEU A 853 25.86 -40.42 12.91
C LEU A 853 26.14 -39.14 12.11
N GLN A 854 27.05 -39.19 11.14
CA GLN A 854 27.27 -38.13 10.15
C GLN A 854 26.02 -37.83 9.32
N GLN A 855 25.27 -38.86 8.91
CA GLN A 855 24.03 -38.70 8.17
C GLN A 855 22.96 -37.99 9.02
N GLN A 856 22.78 -38.39 10.28
CA GLN A 856 21.82 -37.74 11.19
C GLN A 856 22.22 -36.32 11.62
N MET A 857 23.51 -36.05 11.82
CA MET A 857 24.03 -34.69 12.09
C MET A 857 23.86 -33.75 10.89
N ARG A 858 23.87 -34.28 9.65
CA ARG A 858 23.62 -33.52 8.41
C ARG A 858 22.14 -33.39 8.06
N SER A 859 21.27 -34.27 8.58
CA SER A 859 19.82 -34.21 8.42
C SER A 859 19.09 -33.51 9.58
N SER A 860 19.79 -32.74 10.41
CA SER A 860 19.23 -31.99 11.53
C SER A 860 19.99 -30.67 11.74
N ASP A 861 19.32 -29.65 12.29
CA ASP A 861 19.90 -28.32 12.52
C ASP A 861 20.95 -28.29 13.65
N TRP A 862 21.34 -29.44 14.19
CA TRP A 862 22.25 -29.56 15.33
C TRP A 862 23.63 -28.92 15.07
N LEU A 863 24.14 -29.05 13.83
CA LEU A 863 25.38 -28.43 13.37
C LEU A 863 25.31 -26.90 13.20
N GLN A 864 24.11 -26.29 13.19
CA GLN A 864 23.97 -24.83 13.20
C GLN A 864 24.07 -24.26 14.63
N LYS A 865 23.76 -25.07 15.66
CA LYS A 865 23.79 -24.66 17.07
C LYS A 865 25.09 -25.02 17.80
N ASN A 866 25.87 -25.94 17.27
CA ASN A 866 27.11 -26.44 17.87
C ASN A 866 28.25 -26.34 16.86
N THR A 867 28.94 -25.20 16.81
CA THR A 867 30.05 -25.02 15.86
C THR A 867 31.34 -25.66 16.38
N ALA A 868 32.26 -25.99 15.47
CA ALA A 868 33.56 -26.56 15.84
C ALA A 868 34.39 -25.55 16.67
N GLU A 869 34.24 -24.25 16.38
CA GLU A 869 34.90 -23.15 17.07
C GLU A 869 34.40 -23.01 18.53
N GLN A 870 33.12 -23.30 18.82
CA GLN A 870 32.62 -23.37 20.20
C GLN A 870 33.15 -24.62 20.93
N PHE A 871 33.13 -25.79 20.29
CA PHE A 871 33.65 -27.03 20.88
C PHE A 871 35.16 -26.95 21.19
N ALA A 872 35.92 -26.20 20.39
CA ALA A 872 37.34 -25.91 20.63
C ALA A 872 37.58 -25.13 21.94
N GLN A 873 36.68 -24.22 22.32
CA GLN A 873 36.79 -23.43 23.54
C GLN A 873 36.42 -24.23 24.80
N GLU A 874 35.40 -25.09 24.73
CA GLU A 874 34.96 -25.86 25.90
C GLU A 874 35.81 -27.11 26.16
N LYS A 875 36.17 -27.88 25.12
CA LYS A 875 36.84 -29.19 25.24
C LYS A 875 37.86 -29.43 24.11
N PRO A 876 39.00 -28.73 24.13
CA PRO A 876 40.02 -28.84 23.07
C PRO A 876 40.53 -30.27 22.85
N GLU A 877 40.56 -31.13 23.88
CA GLU A 877 40.97 -32.54 23.79
C GLU A 877 40.08 -33.39 22.84
N ILE A 878 38.85 -32.94 22.55
CA ILE A 878 37.87 -33.66 21.70
C ILE A 878 37.73 -33.02 20.31
N TYR A 879 38.23 -31.78 20.14
CA TYR A 879 38.11 -31.00 18.90
C TYR A 879 38.63 -31.74 17.66
N ASP A 880 39.74 -32.46 17.80
CA ASP A 880 40.38 -33.17 16.69
C ASP A 880 39.55 -34.35 16.18
N VAL A 881 38.82 -35.03 17.09
CA VAL A 881 37.86 -36.08 16.77
C VAL A 881 36.59 -35.49 16.15
N PHE A 882 36.09 -34.39 16.72
CA PHE A 882 34.88 -33.71 16.21
C PHE A 882 35.08 -33.15 14.80
N SER A 883 36.23 -32.53 14.51
CA SER A 883 36.56 -31.98 13.19
C SER A 883 36.60 -33.07 12.12
N LYS A 884 37.24 -34.21 12.43
CA LYS A 884 37.26 -35.42 11.59
C LYS A 884 35.85 -36.01 11.40
N LEU A 885 34.98 -35.93 12.42
CA LEU A 885 33.59 -36.38 12.32
C LEU A 885 32.74 -35.48 11.41
N VAL A 886 32.89 -34.15 11.47
CA VAL A 886 32.15 -33.21 10.62
C VAL A 886 32.62 -33.27 9.16
N GLY A 887 33.89 -33.58 8.93
CA GLY A 887 34.47 -33.80 7.61
C GLY A 887 35.11 -32.55 6.98
N LYS A 888 35.60 -31.62 7.82
CA LYS A 888 36.59 -30.62 7.38
C LYS A 888 37.99 -31.21 7.59
N GLN A 889 38.82 -31.16 6.55
CA GLN A 889 40.28 -31.27 6.64
C GLN A 889 40.88 -29.86 6.59
#